data_AF-A0A061AZE1-F1
#
_entry.id   AF-A0A061AZE1-F1
#
_cell.length_a   1.000
_cell.length_b   1.000
_cell.length_c   1.000
_cell.angle_alpha   90.00
_cell.angle_beta   90.00
_cell.angle_gamma   90.00
#
_symmetry.space_group_name_H-M   'P 1'
#
loop_
_entity.id
_entity.type
_entity.pdbx_description
1 polymer ?
#
loop_
_entity_poly.entity_id
_entity_poly.type
_entity_poly.pdbx_seq_one_letter_code
_entity_poly.pdbx_strand_id
1 'polypeptide(L)'
;MSRVLANLWSRGVRSAGWAVSQKRAFTQSVVRRTYEEEKVSIDKIMANLPEEDRQRASRMRNIGISAHIDSGKTTFTERVLFYTGRINAIHDVRGRDGVGAKMDSMDLEREKGITIQSAATYCSWKRNNEDYHFNLIDTPGHIDFTIEVERALRVLDGAVLVVCAVSGVQSQTVTVDRQMRRYNVPRVTFINKMDRMGADPFRAIQQINDKLKTPAAAIQVPIGSESELKGTVNIIDRVALYNEGAQGETIRTAEVPADLVDLVEEKRALLIETLADVDEEIAELFLDDAEPTAEQIKAAIRRATIARKFTPVLMGSALANKGVQPVLDAVCDYLPNPSEILNKGLDVKNDEAPVELIPSSKEPFVGLAFKLEEGKYGQLTYLRVYQGRLKKGGYITNVKTGKKVKVARLVRMHSEEMEDVDNIGPGEICATFGIDCSSGDTFSDGTTQITMSSMFVPDAVISLSITPKNTKDVTNFSKAINRFQKEDPTFRVNYDAESKETIISGMGELHLEIYVERMRREYNVECTTGKPQVSYREAITMPSQFDYAHKKQSGGAGQFAKVAGEMTPVEGDNAFETQIVGGKIPEKFLLACRKGFEEAIEKGPLIGHKVLGVSMLINDGQVHVVDSNELAFRTATIAAFKQGFMKANPVILEPIMNVDVTAPNEFQGNVIGLLNKVAAIIQDTENGQDEFTITAECPLNQMFGFATSLRAATQGKGEFSLEFKNYAQAPMQLQRELMAEHQKKLQEEAKK
;
A
#
# COMPACT_ATOMS: atom_id res chain seq x y z
N MET A 1 -31.91 -1.52 -61.22
CA MET A 1 -31.48 -0.71 -60.05
C MET A 1 -31.73 -1.54 -58.79
N SER A 2 -30.81 -1.48 -57.82
CA SER A 2 -30.71 -2.31 -56.58
C SER A 2 -29.97 -3.65 -56.69
N ARG A 3 -28.64 -3.65 -56.97
CA ARG A 3 -27.70 -4.76 -56.58
C ARG A 3 -26.21 -4.51 -56.89
N VAL A 4 -25.64 -3.33 -56.58
CA VAL A 4 -24.20 -3.03 -56.85
C VAL A 4 -23.43 -2.40 -55.67
N LEU A 5 -23.97 -2.35 -54.44
CA LEU A 5 -23.29 -1.65 -53.31
C LEU A 5 -22.89 -2.50 -52.10
N ALA A 6 -22.78 -3.84 -52.21
CA ALA A 6 -22.54 -4.69 -51.02
C ALA A 6 -21.28 -5.59 -51.03
N ASN A 7 -20.39 -5.54 -52.02
CA ASN A 7 -19.28 -6.51 -52.13
C ASN A 7 -17.89 -5.86 -52.30
N LEU A 8 -17.44 -5.04 -51.34
CA LEU A 8 -16.05 -4.55 -51.33
C LEU A 8 -15.39 -4.53 -49.94
N TRP A 9 -15.99 -5.16 -48.93
CA TRP A 9 -15.46 -5.27 -47.57
C TRP A 9 -15.04 -6.71 -47.20
N SER A 10 -14.34 -7.39 -48.11
CA SER A 10 -13.75 -8.70 -47.81
C SER A 10 -12.50 -8.93 -48.65
N ARG A 11 -11.35 -8.38 -48.20
CA ARG A 11 -9.99 -8.84 -48.53
C ARG A 11 -8.97 -8.10 -47.67
N GLY A 12 -8.82 -8.53 -46.42
CA GLY A 12 -7.72 -8.15 -45.56
C GLY A 12 -6.42 -8.77 -46.08
N VAL A 13 -5.51 -7.91 -46.52
CA VAL A 13 -4.15 -8.26 -46.95
C VAL A 13 -3.31 -8.56 -45.70
N ARG A 14 -2.67 -9.74 -45.70
CA ARG A 14 -1.59 -10.09 -44.77
C ARG A 14 -0.37 -9.20 -45.06
N SER A 15 0.09 -8.43 -44.08
CA SER A 15 1.42 -7.82 -44.10
C SER A 15 2.08 -7.96 -42.74
N ALA A 16 3.29 -8.52 -42.74
CA ALA A 16 4.13 -8.77 -41.58
C ALA A 16 4.38 -7.50 -40.76
N GLY A 17 3.94 -7.52 -39.49
CA GLY A 17 4.20 -6.46 -38.52
C GLY A 17 5.50 -6.74 -37.78
N TRP A 18 6.51 -5.89 -38.01
CA TRP A 18 7.72 -5.83 -37.21
C TRP A 18 7.42 -5.18 -35.85
N ALA A 19 7.98 -5.77 -34.80
CA ALA A 19 7.77 -5.39 -33.40
C ALA A 19 8.18 -3.93 -33.11
N VAL A 20 7.24 -3.13 -32.62
CA VAL A 20 7.47 -1.81 -32.03
C VAL A 20 7.28 -1.94 -30.52
N SER A 21 8.36 -1.69 -29.79
CA SER A 21 8.39 -1.61 -28.32
C SER A 21 7.60 -0.37 -27.86
N GLN A 22 6.30 -0.53 -27.58
CA GLN A 22 5.50 0.47 -26.89
C GLN A 22 5.86 0.48 -25.39
N LYS A 23 6.30 1.63 -24.89
CA LYS A 23 6.33 1.89 -23.45
C LYS A 23 4.88 1.92 -22.95
N ARG A 24 4.65 1.05 -21.97
CA ARG A 24 3.37 0.66 -21.38
C ARG A 24 2.65 1.85 -20.74
N ALA A 25 1.38 2.01 -21.10
CA ALA A 25 0.47 2.91 -20.41
C ALA A 25 0.11 2.28 -19.05
N PHE A 26 0.78 2.73 -18.00
CA PHE A 26 0.29 2.51 -16.65
C PHE A 26 -1.07 3.23 -16.50
N THR A 27 -1.97 2.63 -15.72
CA THR A 27 -3.31 3.12 -15.37
C THR A 27 -4.34 3.21 -16.52
N GLN A 28 -4.63 2.07 -17.18
CA GLN A 28 -6.05 1.84 -17.50
C GLN A 28 -6.74 1.37 -16.22
N SER A 29 -7.69 2.19 -15.76
CA SER A 29 -8.61 1.84 -14.68
C SER A 29 -9.24 0.49 -14.97
N VAL A 30 -8.84 -0.53 -14.21
CA VAL A 30 -9.56 -1.81 -14.17
C VAL A 30 -10.98 -1.44 -13.79
N VAL A 31 -11.91 -1.59 -14.74
CA VAL A 31 -13.35 -1.44 -14.49
C VAL A 31 -13.66 -2.28 -13.26
N ARG A 32 -14.07 -1.62 -12.18
CA ARG A 32 -14.38 -2.29 -10.91
C ARG A 32 -15.56 -3.22 -11.16
N ARG A 33 -15.27 -4.51 -11.36
CA ARG A 33 -16.28 -5.55 -11.38
C ARG A 33 -16.92 -5.64 -10.00
N THR A 34 -18.23 -5.76 -9.92
CA THR A 34 -18.91 -6.04 -8.66
C THR A 34 -18.55 -7.45 -8.22
N TYR A 35 -18.67 -7.74 -6.91
CA TYR A 35 -18.46 -9.10 -6.40
C TYR A 35 -19.36 -10.12 -7.12
N GLU A 36 -20.57 -9.74 -7.54
CA GLU A 36 -21.47 -10.62 -8.29
C GLU A 36 -20.86 -11.08 -9.61
N GLU A 37 -20.14 -10.21 -10.33
CA GLU A 37 -19.43 -10.59 -11.55
C GLU A 37 -18.23 -11.50 -11.27
N GLU A 38 -17.52 -11.27 -10.16
CA GLU A 38 -16.39 -12.12 -9.74
C GLU A 38 -16.88 -13.51 -9.29
N LYS A 39 -18.01 -13.57 -8.60
CA LYS A 39 -18.63 -14.80 -8.10
C LYS A 39 -18.91 -15.79 -9.23
N VAL A 40 -19.39 -15.33 -10.39
CA VAL A 40 -19.63 -16.20 -11.56
C VAL A 40 -18.34 -16.88 -12.03
N SER A 41 -17.22 -16.17 -12.03
CA SER A 41 -15.91 -16.76 -12.35
C SER A 41 -15.43 -17.70 -11.25
N ILE A 42 -15.57 -17.31 -9.98
CA ILE A 42 -15.17 -18.13 -8.82
C ILE A 42 -15.94 -19.45 -8.81
N ASP A 43 -17.27 -19.43 -9.01
CA ASP A 43 -18.11 -20.63 -9.02
C ASP A 43 -17.71 -21.59 -10.15
N LYS A 44 -17.35 -21.06 -11.33
CA LYS A 44 -16.81 -21.86 -12.44
C LYS A 44 -15.45 -22.47 -12.12
N ILE A 45 -14.57 -21.73 -11.44
CA ILE A 45 -13.25 -22.21 -11.03
C ILE A 45 -13.42 -23.31 -9.96
N MET A 46 -14.26 -23.06 -8.96
CA MET A 46 -14.60 -24.02 -7.89
C MET A 46 -15.21 -25.32 -8.42
N ALA A 47 -16.08 -25.25 -9.42
CA ALA A 47 -16.66 -26.44 -10.03
C ALA A 47 -15.64 -27.33 -10.76
N ASN A 48 -14.52 -26.76 -11.22
CA ASN A 48 -13.48 -27.45 -12.00
C ASN A 48 -12.21 -27.77 -11.18
N LEU A 49 -12.14 -27.33 -9.92
CA LEU A 49 -11.00 -27.55 -9.04
C LEU A 49 -10.91 -29.04 -8.64
N PRO A 50 -9.72 -29.67 -8.71
CA PRO A 50 -9.53 -31.00 -8.16
C PRO A 50 -9.84 -31.06 -6.66
N GLU A 51 -10.45 -32.16 -6.21
CA GLU A 51 -10.87 -32.32 -4.82
C GLU A 51 -9.71 -32.17 -3.81
N GLU A 52 -8.52 -32.69 -4.13
CA GLU A 52 -7.31 -32.47 -3.31
C GLU A 52 -6.95 -31.00 -3.16
N ASP A 53 -7.04 -30.20 -4.24
CA ASP A 53 -6.72 -28.78 -4.19
C ASP A 53 -7.78 -28.01 -3.40
N ARG A 54 -9.05 -28.41 -3.50
CA ARG A 54 -10.16 -27.83 -2.74
C ARG A 54 -10.03 -28.10 -1.23
N GLN A 55 -9.72 -29.33 -0.84
CA GLN A 55 -9.50 -29.70 0.56
C GLN A 55 -8.26 -29.03 1.15
N ARG A 56 -7.19 -28.86 0.37
CA ARG A 56 -6.01 -28.10 0.82
C ARG A 56 -6.38 -26.63 1.03
N ALA A 57 -7.09 -26.02 0.09
CA ALA A 57 -7.46 -24.61 0.15
C ALA A 57 -8.39 -24.33 1.34
N SER A 58 -9.40 -25.17 1.60
CA SER A 58 -10.42 -24.93 2.63
C SER A 58 -9.85 -24.72 4.04
N ARG A 59 -8.72 -25.37 4.35
CA ARG A 59 -8.03 -25.25 5.64
C ARG A 59 -7.05 -24.08 5.73
N MET A 60 -6.78 -23.38 4.64
CA MET A 60 -5.77 -22.33 4.58
C MET A 60 -6.38 -20.94 4.73
N ARG A 61 -5.71 -20.06 5.47
CA ARG A 61 -6.01 -18.64 5.56
C ARG A 61 -4.73 -17.83 5.39
N ASN A 62 -4.67 -17.00 4.36
CA ASN A 62 -3.60 -16.02 4.17
C ASN A 62 -4.07 -14.68 4.73
N ILE A 63 -3.64 -14.35 5.95
CA ILE A 63 -4.15 -13.20 6.69
C ILE A 63 -3.08 -12.17 6.99
N GLY A 64 -3.41 -10.90 6.82
CA GLY A 64 -2.61 -9.80 7.32
C GLY A 64 -3.22 -9.19 8.57
N ILE A 65 -2.39 -8.74 9.50
CA ILE A 65 -2.85 -7.86 10.57
C ILE A 65 -2.41 -6.45 10.21
N SER A 66 -3.36 -5.53 10.11
CA SER A 66 -3.11 -4.12 9.79
C SER A 66 -3.83 -3.22 10.78
N ALA A 67 -3.19 -2.12 11.15
CA ALA A 67 -3.68 -1.21 12.19
C ALA A 67 -3.03 0.16 12.07
N HIS A 68 -3.60 1.16 12.75
CA HIS A 68 -2.88 2.42 13.01
C HIS A 68 -1.70 2.20 13.97
N ILE A 69 -0.79 3.19 14.03
CA ILE A 69 0.30 3.25 15.01
C ILE A 69 -0.28 3.11 16.42
N ASP A 70 0.42 2.37 17.29
CA ASP A 70 -0.01 2.07 18.66
C ASP A 70 -1.48 1.58 18.78
N SER A 71 -2.01 0.85 17.81
CA SER A 71 -3.31 0.14 17.98
C SER A 71 -3.14 -1.24 18.64
N GLY A 72 -1.92 -1.60 19.05
CA GLY A 72 -1.60 -2.89 19.67
C GLY A 72 -1.54 -4.07 18.68
N LYS A 73 -1.20 -3.80 17.42
CA LYS A 73 -1.06 -4.79 16.34
C LYS A 73 -0.06 -5.89 16.69
N THR A 74 1.18 -5.52 16.99
CA THR A 74 2.26 -6.47 17.32
C THR A 74 1.93 -7.26 18.60
N THR A 75 1.33 -6.60 19.60
CA THR A 75 0.83 -7.26 20.81
C THR A 75 -0.22 -8.31 20.46
N PHE A 76 -1.18 -8.00 19.58
CA PHE A 76 -2.18 -8.94 19.12
C PHE A 76 -1.54 -10.12 18.36
N THR A 77 -0.63 -9.85 17.41
CA THR A 77 0.14 -10.86 16.68
C THR A 77 0.85 -11.83 17.63
N GLU A 78 1.47 -11.32 18.70
CA GLU A 78 2.17 -12.16 19.67
C GLU A 78 1.22 -13.06 20.46
N ARG A 79 0.04 -12.58 20.85
CA ARG A 79 -1.00 -13.43 21.45
C ARG A 79 -1.51 -14.48 20.48
N VAL A 80 -1.64 -14.16 19.19
CA VAL A 80 -1.97 -15.16 18.15
C VAL A 80 -0.91 -16.28 18.11
N LEU A 81 0.38 -15.93 18.13
CA LEU A 81 1.46 -16.92 18.15
C LEU A 81 1.45 -17.76 19.44
N PHE A 82 1.12 -17.17 20.58
CA PHE A 82 1.04 -17.91 21.85
C PHE A 82 -0.12 -18.91 21.85
N TYR A 83 -1.33 -18.47 21.49
CA TYR A 83 -2.50 -19.35 21.49
C TYR A 83 -2.45 -20.43 20.42
N THR A 84 -1.72 -20.20 19.32
CA THR A 84 -1.43 -21.23 18.30
C THR A 84 -0.27 -22.16 18.68
N GLY A 85 0.29 -22.02 19.88
CA GLY A 85 1.37 -22.87 20.40
C GLY A 85 2.74 -22.63 19.77
N ARG A 86 2.94 -21.49 19.10
CA ARG A 86 4.20 -21.15 18.39
C ARG A 86 5.23 -20.45 19.27
N ILE A 87 4.78 -19.81 20.35
CA ILE A 87 5.65 -19.27 21.40
C ILE A 87 5.22 -19.80 22.76
N ASN A 88 6.19 -20.08 23.62
CA ASN A 88 5.94 -20.64 24.96
C ASN A 88 5.68 -19.56 26.02
N ALA A 89 6.06 -18.31 25.73
CA ALA A 89 5.92 -17.18 26.62
C ALA A 89 5.69 -15.92 25.80
N ILE A 90 4.92 -14.99 26.36
CA ILE A 90 4.59 -13.73 25.73
C ILE A 90 5.47 -12.64 26.32
N HIS A 91 6.06 -11.83 25.45
CA HIS A 91 6.84 -10.65 25.82
C HIS A 91 6.08 -9.41 25.33
N ASP A 92 6.30 -8.26 25.97
CA ASP A 92 5.65 -7.02 25.52
C ASP A 92 6.64 -6.17 24.72
N VAL A 93 6.15 -5.48 23.68
CA VAL A 93 6.96 -4.61 22.79
C VAL A 93 7.76 -3.57 23.57
N ARG A 94 7.21 -3.05 24.68
CA ARG A 94 7.86 -2.11 25.60
C ARG A 94 7.97 -2.68 27.03
N GLY A 95 8.17 -3.99 27.14
CA GLY A 95 8.32 -4.68 28.42
C GLY A 95 9.58 -4.27 29.18
N ARG A 96 9.56 -4.42 30.51
CA ARG A 96 10.74 -4.19 31.38
C ARG A 96 11.78 -5.32 31.32
N ASP A 97 11.44 -6.39 30.61
CA ASP A 97 12.23 -7.61 30.40
C ASP A 97 13.32 -7.42 29.33
N GLY A 98 13.21 -6.42 28.45
CA GLY A 98 14.23 -6.07 27.46
C GLY A 98 14.39 -7.09 26.32
N VAL A 99 13.53 -8.12 26.27
CA VAL A 99 13.52 -9.17 25.24
C VAL A 99 12.78 -8.68 23.98
N GLY A 100 11.68 -7.94 24.16
CA GLY A 100 10.84 -7.43 23.08
C GLY A 100 9.97 -8.50 22.41
N ALA A 101 9.01 -8.06 21.60
CA ALA A 101 8.11 -8.97 20.87
C ALA A 101 8.88 -9.82 19.85
N LYS A 102 8.54 -11.11 19.72
CA LYS A 102 9.25 -12.04 18.81
C LYS A 102 9.18 -11.64 17.33
N MET A 103 8.15 -10.89 16.95
CA MET A 103 7.94 -10.45 15.56
C MET A 103 8.80 -9.24 15.18
N ASP A 104 9.25 -8.45 16.16
CA ASP A 104 10.16 -7.33 15.97
C ASP A 104 11.61 -7.86 16.09
N SER A 105 12.08 -8.45 14.99
CA SER A 105 13.38 -9.15 14.93
C SER A 105 14.56 -8.19 14.80
N MET A 106 14.34 -6.98 14.28
CA MET A 106 15.40 -5.99 14.12
C MET A 106 15.64 -5.24 15.44
N ASP A 107 16.91 -5.01 15.80
CA ASP A 107 17.26 -4.21 16.99
C ASP A 107 16.62 -2.81 16.95
N LEU A 108 16.43 -2.24 15.75
CA LEU A 108 15.78 -0.93 15.55
C LEU A 108 14.28 -0.96 15.84
N GLU A 109 13.60 -2.05 15.53
CA GLU A 109 12.17 -2.23 15.82
C GLU A 109 11.95 -2.26 17.33
N ARG A 110 12.80 -3.00 18.07
CA ARG A 110 12.77 -3.06 19.53
C ARG A 110 13.08 -1.72 20.19
N GLU A 111 14.07 -1.00 19.68
CA GLU A 111 14.48 0.31 20.23
C GLU A 111 13.41 1.40 20.02
N LYS A 112 12.82 1.45 18.82
CA LYS A 112 11.80 2.46 18.48
C LYS A 112 10.38 2.02 18.89
N GLY A 113 10.17 0.72 19.18
CA GLY A 113 8.88 0.13 19.54
C GLY A 113 7.86 0.18 18.41
N ILE A 114 8.31 0.00 17.15
CA ILE A 114 7.48 -0.01 15.94
C ILE A 114 7.90 -1.15 15.01
N THR A 115 6.95 -1.69 14.26
CA THR A 115 7.22 -2.66 13.18
C THR A 115 7.64 -1.91 11.92
N ILE A 116 8.80 -2.25 11.37
CA ILE A 116 9.43 -1.61 10.20
C ILE A 116 9.26 -2.50 8.97
N GLN A 117 9.60 -3.78 9.08
CA GLN A 117 9.44 -4.75 7.99
C GLN A 117 8.25 -5.66 8.25
N SER A 118 7.59 -6.11 7.18
CA SER A 118 6.53 -7.11 7.34
C SER A 118 7.10 -8.46 7.78
N ALA A 119 6.58 -9.04 8.85
CA ALA A 119 7.01 -10.35 9.35
C ALA A 119 6.01 -11.43 8.91
N ALA A 120 6.50 -12.50 8.29
CA ALA A 120 5.66 -13.60 7.79
C ALA A 120 5.90 -14.87 8.62
N THR A 121 4.84 -15.39 9.23
CA THR A 121 4.89 -16.59 10.08
C THR A 121 3.76 -17.53 9.75
N TYR A 122 4.04 -18.84 9.79
CA TYR A 122 3.03 -19.88 9.71
C TYR A 122 2.57 -20.34 11.10
N CYS A 123 1.25 -20.41 11.31
CA CYS A 123 0.67 -20.98 12.52
C CYS A 123 -0.51 -21.92 12.24
N SER A 124 -0.86 -22.76 13.22
CA SER A 124 -1.98 -23.69 13.11
C SER A 124 -3.00 -23.38 14.20
N TRP A 125 -4.28 -23.30 13.83
CA TRP A 125 -5.38 -23.05 14.77
C TRP A 125 -6.42 -24.16 14.66
N LYS A 126 -6.84 -24.71 15.80
CA LYS A 126 -7.81 -25.79 15.83
C LYS A 126 -9.21 -25.23 16.01
N ARG A 127 -10.11 -25.52 15.05
CA ARG A 127 -11.51 -25.11 15.07
C ARG A 127 -12.38 -26.28 14.64
N ASN A 128 -13.43 -26.59 15.41
CA ASN A 128 -14.38 -27.69 15.10
C ASN A 128 -13.71 -29.06 14.86
N ASN A 129 -12.66 -29.38 15.63
CA ASN A 129 -11.82 -30.58 15.46
C ASN A 129 -11.01 -30.67 14.15
N GLU A 130 -10.93 -29.57 13.40
CA GLU A 130 -10.08 -29.44 12.23
C GLU A 130 -8.93 -28.46 12.47
N ASP A 131 -7.78 -28.74 11.89
CA ASP A 131 -6.64 -27.83 11.91
C ASP A 131 -6.69 -26.90 10.70
N TYR A 132 -6.73 -25.60 10.98
CA TYR A 132 -6.58 -24.52 10.02
C TYR A 132 -5.15 -24.03 10.02
N HIS A 133 -4.66 -23.66 8.84
CA HIS A 133 -3.29 -23.20 8.59
C HIS A 133 -3.31 -21.72 8.23
N PHE A 134 -2.72 -20.90 9.10
CA PHE A 134 -2.66 -19.47 8.94
C PHE A 134 -1.27 -19.08 8.44
N ASN A 135 -1.22 -18.45 7.26
CA ASN A 135 -0.06 -17.69 6.82
C ASN A 135 -0.28 -16.25 7.26
N LEU A 136 0.36 -15.88 8.36
CA LEU A 136 0.18 -14.59 9.00
C LEU A 136 1.26 -13.63 8.53
N ILE A 137 0.85 -12.46 8.02
CA ILE A 137 1.75 -11.35 7.71
C ILE A 137 1.45 -10.19 8.64
N ASP A 138 2.37 -9.87 9.54
CA ASP A 138 2.27 -8.69 10.37
C ASP A 138 2.77 -7.46 9.58
N THR A 139 1.92 -6.45 9.42
CA THR A 139 2.21 -5.30 8.55
C THR A 139 2.65 -4.07 9.34
N PRO A 140 3.60 -3.26 8.85
CA PRO A 140 3.95 -2.01 9.52
C PRO A 140 2.74 -1.11 9.73
N GLY A 141 2.65 -0.53 10.92
CA GLY A 141 1.56 0.38 11.28
C GLY A 141 1.90 1.84 11.00
N HIS A 142 3.09 2.17 10.50
CA HIS A 142 3.59 3.53 10.34
C HIS A 142 3.58 3.96 8.87
N ILE A 143 3.30 5.24 8.58
CA ILE A 143 3.15 5.74 7.21
C ILE A 143 4.42 5.59 6.36
N ASP A 144 5.58 5.87 6.95
CA ASP A 144 6.88 5.74 6.31
C ASP A 144 7.12 4.37 5.67
N PHE A 145 6.42 3.32 6.15
CA PHE A 145 6.50 1.95 5.64
C PHE A 145 5.21 1.51 4.92
N THR A 146 4.44 2.45 4.37
CA THR A 146 3.22 2.16 3.58
C THR A 146 3.44 1.17 2.45
N ILE A 147 4.63 1.15 1.85
CA ILE A 147 4.98 0.21 0.78
C ILE A 147 4.99 -1.25 1.25
N GLU A 148 5.38 -1.51 2.50
CA GLU A 148 5.31 -2.84 3.10
C GLU A 148 3.86 -3.28 3.29
N VAL A 149 2.96 -2.35 3.62
CA VAL A 149 1.52 -2.61 3.70
C VAL A 149 0.93 -2.91 2.32
N GLU A 150 1.25 -2.12 1.28
CA GLU A 150 0.82 -2.36 -0.11
C GLU A 150 1.24 -3.75 -0.60
N ARG A 151 2.50 -4.12 -0.31
CA ARG A 151 3.10 -5.41 -0.65
C ARG A 151 2.41 -6.57 0.06
N ALA A 152 2.18 -6.43 1.36
CA ALA A 152 1.49 -7.45 2.14
C ALA A 152 0.06 -7.64 1.64
N LEU A 153 -0.73 -6.57 1.53
CA LEU A 153 -2.13 -6.63 1.12
C LEU A 153 -2.31 -7.24 -0.27
N ARG A 154 -1.36 -7.05 -1.20
CA ARG A 154 -1.41 -7.69 -2.53
C ARG A 154 -1.34 -9.22 -2.48
N VAL A 155 -0.73 -9.76 -1.43
CA VAL A 155 -0.38 -11.17 -1.24
C VAL A 155 -1.34 -11.85 -0.28
N LEU A 156 -2.23 -11.12 0.37
CA LEU A 156 -3.16 -11.65 1.35
C LEU A 156 -4.52 -11.96 0.72
N ASP A 157 -5.24 -12.88 1.36
CA ASP A 157 -6.62 -13.22 1.00
C ASP A 157 -7.62 -12.57 1.96
N GLY A 158 -7.23 -12.33 3.20
CA GLY A 158 -8.02 -11.59 4.16
C GLY A 158 -7.15 -10.73 5.06
N ALA A 159 -7.77 -9.82 5.79
CA ALA A 159 -7.07 -9.02 6.79
C ALA A 159 -7.86 -8.90 8.10
N VAL A 160 -7.13 -8.74 9.20
CA VAL A 160 -7.67 -8.28 10.48
C VAL A 160 -7.32 -6.82 10.62
N LEU A 161 -8.33 -5.96 10.59
CA LEU A 161 -8.20 -4.52 10.84
C LEU A 161 -8.30 -4.27 12.34
N VAL A 162 -7.20 -3.91 12.98
CA VAL A 162 -7.17 -3.59 14.42
C VAL A 162 -7.42 -2.10 14.62
N VAL A 163 -8.41 -1.77 15.45
CA VAL A 163 -8.84 -0.41 15.77
C VAL A 163 -8.76 -0.20 17.28
N CYS A 164 -8.31 0.96 17.74
CA CYS A 164 -8.25 1.28 19.17
C CYS A 164 -9.65 1.64 19.71
N ALA A 165 -10.06 1.07 20.85
CA ALA A 165 -11.34 1.39 21.50
C ALA A 165 -11.43 2.86 21.98
N VAL A 166 -10.29 3.51 22.24
CA VAL A 166 -10.22 4.90 22.74
C VAL A 166 -10.09 5.90 21.60
N SER A 167 -9.22 5.64 20.62
CA SER A 167 -8.94 6.59 19.53
C SER A 167 -9.86 6.40 18.32
N GLY A 168 -10.49 5.23 18.18
CA GLY A 168 -11.37 4.91 17.06
C GLY A 168 -10.66 4.97 15.70
N VAL A 169 -11.34 5.51 14.69
CA VAL A 169 -10.85 5.59 13.30
C VAL A 169 -10.07 6.90 13.09
N GLN A 170 -8.77 6.74 12.84
CA GLN A 170 -7.81 7.82 12.53
C GLN A 170 -7.49 7.88 11.02
N SER A 171 -6.85 8.96 10.54
CA SER A 171 -6.52 9.16 9.11
C SER A 171 -5.85 7.95 8.47
N GLN A 172 -4.84 7.40 9.13
CA GLN A 172 -4.14 6.23 8.60
C GLN A 172 -5.02 4.97 8.53
N THR A 173 -6.01 4.83 9.41
CA THR A 173 -7.00 3.73 9.32
C THR A 173 -7.79 3.85 8.02
N VAL A 174 -8.12 5.08 7.60
CA VAL A 174 -8.75 5.36 6.30
C VAL A 174 -7.80 5.02 5.15
N THR A 175 -6.50 5.28 5.28
CA THR A 175 -5.52 4.88 4.26
C THR A 175 -5.37 3.37 4.13
N VAL A 176 -5.24 2.66 5.26
CA VAL A 176 -5.21 1.19 5.26
C VAL A 176 -6.50 0.63 4.66
N ASP A 177 -7.66 1.22 4.97
CA ASP A 177 -8.94 0.90 4.33
C ASP A 177 -8.90 1.07 2.80
N ARG A 178 -8.41 2.22 2.32
CA ARG A 178 -8.26 2.50 0.89
C ARG A 178 -7.35 1.48 0.21
N GLN A 179 -6.26 1.08 0.88
CA GLN A 179 -5.34 0.06 0.37
C GLN A 179 -6.02 -1.33 0.31
N MET A 180 -6.73 -1.74 1.36
CA MET A 180 -7.52 -2.97 1.36
C MET A 180 -8.56 -2.97 0.24
N ARG A 181 -9.29 -1.86 0.05
CA ARG A 181 -10.25 -1.67 -1.05
C ARG A 181 -9.60 -1.72 -2.42
N ARG A 182 -8.38 -1.19 -2.57
CA ARG A 182 -7.62 -1.23 -3.84
C ARG A 182 -7.30 -2.66 -4.27
N TYR A 183 -6.92 -3.52 -3.33
CA TYR A 183 -6.59 -4.91 -3.59
C TYR A 183 -7.75 -5.89 -3.35
N ASN A 184 -8.95 -5.37 -3.11
CA ASN A 184 -10.15 -6.19 -2.89
C ASN A 184 -9.99 -7.19 -1.73
N VAL A 185 -9.31 -6.80 -0.65
CA VAL A 185 -9.07 -7.67 0.51
C VAL A 185 -10.25 -7.58 1.48
N PRO A 186 -11.02 -8.66 1.70
CA PRO A 186 -12.03 -8.72 2.74
C PRO A 186 -11.40 -8.71 4.13
N ARG A 187 -12.14 -8.25 5.12
CA ARG A 187 -11.59 -8.03 6.46
C ARG A 187 -12.57 -8.30 7.58
N VAL A 188 -11.98 -8.60 8.73
CA VAL A 188 -12.63 -8.65 10.03
C VAL A 188 -12.07 -7.51 10.87
N THR A 189 -12.90 -6.83 11.64
CA THR A 189 -12.43 -5.72 12.50
C THR A 189 -12.31 -6.18 13.95
N PHE A 190 -11.19 -5.88 14.57
CA PHE A 190 -10.94 -6.13 16.00
C PHE A 190 -10.73 -4.81 16.73
N ILE A 191 -11.65 -4.49 17.64
CA ILE A 191 -11.51 -3.35 18.55
C ILE A 191 -10.66 -3.80 19.74
N ASN A 192 -9.44 -3.27 19.80
CA ASN A 192 -8.43 -3.59 20.79
C ASN A 192 -8.35 -2.51 21.88
N LYS A 193 -7.59 -2.78 22.94
CA LYS A 193 -7.34 -1.87 24.07
C LYS A 193 -8.61 -1.55 24.88
N MET A 194 -9.54 -2.51 24.96
CA MET A 194 -10.75 -2.42 25.80
C MET A 194 -10.46 -2.32 27.31
N ASP A 195 -9.22 -2.54 27.72
CA ASP A 195 -8.71 -2.39 29.09
C ASP A 195 -8.35 -0.95 29.46
N ARG A 196 -8.26 -0.04 28.49
CA ARG A 196 -7.94 1.38 28.74
C ARG A 196 -9.16 2.15 29.24
N MET A 197 -8.91 3.17 30.05
CA MET A 197 -9.96 4.09 30.49
C MET A 197 -10.57 4.84 29.30
N GLY A 198 -11.89 5.00 29.31
CA GLY A 198 -12.62 5.65 28.21
C GLY A 198 -12.76 4.79 26.95
N ALA A 199 -12.55 3.47 27.06
CA ALA A 199 -12.78 2.54 25.96
C ALA A 199 -14.28 2.48 25.60
N ASP A 200 -14.61 2.84 24.35
CA ASP A 200 -15.97 2.78 23.83
C ASP A 200 -15.99 2.05 22.46
N PRO A 201 -16.33 0.75 22.44
CA PRO A 201 -16.34 -0.03 21.21
C PRO A 201 -17.48 0.38 20.27
N PHE A 202 -18.61 0.87 20.80
CA PHE A 202 -19.77 1.20 19.97
C PHE A 202 -19.54 2.50 19.22
N ARG A 203 -18.89 3.49 19.84
CA ARG A 203 -18.41 4.69 19.14
C ARG A 203 -17.41 4.35 18.03
N ALA A 204 -16.48 3.43 18.27
CA ALA A 204 -15.54 2.99 17.23
C ALA A 204 -16.27 2.32 16.05
N ILE A 205 -17.31 1.51 16.30
CA ILE A 205 -18.17 0.93 15.26
C ILE A 205 -18.88 2.02 14.46
N GLN A 206 -19.43 3.04 15.12
CA GLN A 206 -20.08 4.16 14.44
C GLN A 206 -19.08 4.92 13.54
N GLN A 207 -17.88 5.20 14.05
CA GLN A 207 -16.84 5.84 13.25
C GLN A 207 -16.40 4.98 12.04
N ILE A 208 -16.40 3.65 12.15
CA ILE A 208 -16.16 2.77 11.00
C ILE A 208 -17.24 2.96 9.94
N ASN A 209 -18.52 2.97 10.34
CA ASN A 209 -19.62 3.19 9.41
C ASN A 209 -19.54 4.57 8.74
N ASP A 210 -19.30 5.63 9.52
CA ASP A 210 -19.32 7.02 9.04
C ASP A 210 -18.07 7.39 8.22
N LYS A 211 -16.88 7.12 8.78
CA LYS A 211 -15.59 7.54 8.18
C LYS A 211 -15.12 6.57 7.10
N LEU A 212 -15.25 5.25 7.33
CA LEU A 212 -14.82 4.24 6.34
C LEU A 212 -15.92 3.91 5.33
N LYS A 213 -17.17 4.33 5.54
CA LYS A 213 -18.31 4.02 4.64
C LYS A 213 -18.39 2.53 4.33
N THR A 214 -18.23 1.71 5.37
CA THR A 214 -18.33 0.25 5.31
C THR A 214 -19.35 -0.17 6.36
N PRO A 215 -20.46 -0.83 5.98
CA PRO A 215 -21.39 -1.41 6.93
C PRO A 215 -20.66 -2.32 7.91
N ALA A 216 -20.74 -1.98 9.19
CA ALA A 216 -20.06 -2.68 10.28
C ALA A 216 -20.99 -2.81 11.47
N ALA A 217 -21.11 -4.03 11.99
CA ALA A 217 -21.89 -4.30 13.20
C ALA A 217 -21.11 -5.19 14.17
N ALA A 218 -21.40 -5.01 15.46
CA ALA A 218 -20.86 -5.85 16.52
C ALA A 218 -21.39 -7.28 16.37
N ILE A 219 -20.51 -8.27 16.47
CA ILE A 219 -20.91 -9.68 16.66
C ILE A 219 -20.69 -10.15 18.11
N GLN A 220 -20.23 -9.22 18.96
CA GLN A 220 -19.94 -9.44 20.37
C GLN A 220 -20.36 -8.24 21.22
N VAL A 221 -20.58 -8.48 22.51
CA VAL A 221 -20.77 -7.45 23.54
C VAL A 221 -19.73 -7.69 24.64
N PRO A 222 -19.06 -6.68 25.20
CA PRO A 222 -18.03 -6.90 26.20
C PRO A 222 -18.67 -7.18 27.56
N ILE A 223 -18.07 -8.09 28.35
CA ILE A 223 -18.48 -8.35 29.73
C ILE A 223 -17.59 -7.51 30.65
N GLY A 224 -18.12 -6.39 31.12
CA GLY A 224 -17.37 -5.36 31.83
C GLY A 224 -16.57 -4.45 30.88
N SER A 225 -15.90 -3.45 31.44
CA SER A 225 -15.09 -2.47 30.72
C SER A 225 -13.78 -2.21 31.45
N GLU A 226 -12.78 -1.70 30.74
CA GLU A 226 -11.51 -1.27 31.32
C GLU A 226 -10.85 -2.41 32.14
N SER A 227 -10.44 -2.14 33.38
CA SER A 227 -9.88 -3.14 34.29
C SER A 227 -10.84 -4.29 34.67
N GLU A 228 -12.15 -4.07 34.57
CA GLU A 228 -13.18 -5.06 34.89
C GLU A 228 -13.60 -5.93 33.70
N LEU A 229 -13.00 -5.74 32.53
CA LEU A 229 -13.24 -6.58 31.36
C LEU A 229 -12.96 -8.04 31.72
N LYS A 230 -13.94 -8.95 31.60
CA LYS A 230 -13.79 -10.39 31.93
C LYS A 230 -13.85 -11.31 30.71
N GLY A 231 -14.43 -10.83 29.62
CA GLY A 231 -14.69 -11.62 28.43
C GLY A 231 -15.66 -10.93 27.48
N THR A 232 -16.30 -11.70 26.62
CA THR A 232 -17.26 -11.21 25.62
C THR A 232 -18.46 -12.13 25.51
N VAL A 233 -19.63 -11.59 25.19
CA VAL A 233 -20.81 -12.37 24.82
C VAL A 233 -20.86 -12.47 23.30
N ASN A 234 -20.90 -13.68 22.76
CA ASN A 234 -21.21 -13.90 21.35
C ASN A 234 -22.73 -13.75 21.16
N ILE A 235 -23.14 -12.71 20.42
CA ILE A 235 -24.57 -12.38 20.25
C ILE A 235 -25.28 -13.30 19.25
N ILE A 236 -24.53 -14.01 18.40
CA ILE A 236 -25.09 -14.91 17.39
C ILE A 236 -25.61 -16.19 18.07
N ASP A 237 -24.78 -16.78 18.93
CA ASP A 237 -25.10 -18.02 19.64
C ASP A 237 -25.71 -17.76 21.03
N ARG A 238 -25.75 -16.49 21.49
CA ARG A 238 -26.17 -16.07 22.84
C ARG A 238 -25.40 -16.79 23.95
N VAL A 239 -24.08 -16.83 23.83
CA VAL A 239 -23.18 -17.49 24.79
C VAL A 239 -22.16 -16.50 25.33
N ALA A 240 -22.02 -16.44 26.66
CA ALA A 240 -20.96 -15.69 27.32
C ALA A 240 -19.64 -16.47 27.29
N LEU A 241 -18.57 -15.82 26.87
CA LEU A 241 -17.21 -16.35 26.77
C LEU A 241 -16.34 -15.64 27.81
N TYR A 242 -15.94 -16.35 28.85
CA TYR A 242 -15.02 -15.87 29.87
C TYR A 242 -13.60 -16.35 29.57
N ASN A 243 -12.64 -15.44 29.56
CA ASN A 243 -11.23 -15.77 29.45
C ASN A 243 -10.65 -16.01 30.84
N GLU A 244 -10.31 -17.26 31.15
CA GLU A 244 -9.75 -17.69 32.43
C GLU A 244 -8.31 -18.21 32.27
N GLY A 245 -7.56 -18.23 33.38
CA GLY A 245 -6.14 -18.58 33.42
C GLY A 245 -5.21 -17.36 33.39
N ALA A 246 -3.93 -17.59 33.70
CA ALA A 246 -2.95 -16.51 33.85
C ALA A 246 -2.75 -15.68 32.57
N GLN A 247 -2.88 -16.31 31.40
CA GLN A 247 -2.81 -15.68 30.09
C GLN A 247 -4.10 -15.85 29.28
N GLY A 248 -5.24 -16.06 29.94
CA GLY A 248 -6.54 -16.20 29.27
C GLY A 248 -6.67 -17.45 28.38
N GLU A 249 -5.89 -18.50 28.65
CA GLU A 249 -5.77 -19.72 27.84
C GLU A 249 -7.06 -20.56 27.79
N THR A 250 -7.85 -20.54 28.86
CA THR A 250 -9.06 -21.35 28.97
C THR A 250 -10.28 -20.49 28.71
N ILE A 251 -11.08 -20.85 27.70
CA ILE A 251 -12.35 -20.19 27.41
C ILE A 251 -13.45 -20.97 28.11
N ARG A 252 -14.08 -20.37 29.12
CA ARG A 252 -15.27 -20.94 29.77
C ARG A 252 -16.51 -20.36 29.14
N THR A 253 -17.38 -21.22 28.63
CA THR A 253 -18.72 -20.86 28.15
C THR A 253 -19.70 -20.79 29.31
N ALA A 254 -20.62 -19.82 29.28
CA ALA A 254 -21.68 -19.65 30.24
C ALA A 254 -22.92 -19.00 29.59
N GLU A 255 -24.02 -18.96 30.33
CA GLU A 255 -25.21 -18.18 29.95
C GLU A 255 -24.93 -16.67 30.00
N VAL A 256 -25.70 -15.91 29.23
CA VAL A 256 -25.58 -14.44 29.15
C VAL A 256 -25.91 -13.83 30.52
N PRO A 257 -25.05 -12.93 31.06
CA PRO A 257 -25.35 -12.20 32.29
C PRO A 257 -26.67 -11.42 32.18
N ALA A 258 -27.49 -11.47 33.24
CA ALA A 258 -28.83 -10.87 33.24
C ALA A 258 -28.84 -9.37 32.93
N ASP A 259 -27.77 -8.65 33.30
CA ASP A 259 -27.54 -7.23 33.04
C ASP A 259 -27.22 -6.92 31.57
N LEU A 260 -26.79 -7.91 30.79
CA LEU A 260 -26.41 -7.74 29.38
C LEU A 260 -27.45 -8.28 28.39
N VAL A 261 -28.50 -8.96 28.84
CA VAL A 261 -29.50 -9.60 27.95
C VAL A 261 -30.15 -8.57 27.02
N ASP A 262 -30.62 -7.45 27.58
CA ASP A 262 -31.30 -6.41 26.80
C ASP A 262 -30.35 -5.81 25.75
N LEU A 263 -29.10 -5.55 26.13
CA LEU A 263 -28.08 -5.02 25.23
C LEU A 263 -27.73 -6.03 24.12
N VAL A 264 -27.66 -7.32 24.45
CA VAL A 264 -27.38 -8.39 23.47
C VAL A 264 -28.49 -8.49 22.44
N GLU A 265 -29.76 -8.46 22.86
CA GLU A 265 -30.88 -8.50 21.90
C GLU A 265 -30.97 -7.22 21.06
N GLU A 266 -30.71 -6.04 21.65
CA GLU A 266 -30.63 -4.77 20.90
C GLU A 266 -29.55 -4.83 19.82
N LYS A 267 -28.33 -5.25 20.18
CA LYS A 267 -27.22 -5.34 19.21
C LYS A 267 -27.41 -6.47 18.20
N ARG A 268 -28.09 -7.56 18.58
CA ARG A 268 -28.48 -8.62 17.65
C ARG A 268 -29.50 -8.13 16.63
N ALA A 269 -30.50 -7.36 17.04
CA ALA A 269 -31.46 -6.76 16.12
C ALA A 269 -30.77 -5.82 15.13
N LEU A 270 -29.88 -4.95 15.61
CA LEU A 270 -29.08 -4.07 14.76
C LEU A 270 -28.17 -4.83 13.78
N LEU A 271 -27.57 -5.94 14.22
CA LEU A 271 -26.78 -6.83 13.35
C LEU A 271 -27.64 -7.40 12.21
N ILE A 272 -28.85 -7.88 12.52
CA ILE A 272 -29.77 -8.45 11.52
C ILE A 272 -30.22 -7.36 10.53
N GLU A 273 -30.60 -6.18 11.02
CA GLU A 273 -30.95 -5.02 10.19
C GLU A 273 -29.80 -4.64 9.25
N THR A 274 -28.58 -4.52 9.79
CA THR A 274 -27.39 -4.20 8.98
C THR A 274 -27.08 -5.28 7.95
N LEU A 275 -27.33 -6.56 8.28
CA LEU A 275 -27.14 -7.68 7.34
C LEU A 275 -28.23 -7.71 6.26
N ALA A 276 -29.47 -7.33 6.57
CA ALA A 276 -30.56 -7.23 5.61
C ALA A 276 -30.26 -6.21 4.49
N ASP A 277 -29.52 -5.14 4.80
CA ASP A 277 -29.10 -4.16 3.80
C ASP A 277 -28.07 -4.69 2.77
N VAL A 278 -27.37 -5.79 3.09
CA VAL A 278 -26.20 -6.27 2.32
C VAL A 278 -26.28 -7.71 1.83
N ASP A 279 -27.16 -8.54 2.40
CA ASP A 279 -27.36 -9.95 2.06
C ASP A 279 -28.84 -10.24 1.75
N GLU A 280 -29.10 -10.77 0.55
CA GLU A 280 -30.45 -11.00 0.02
C GLU A 280 -31.25 -12.02 0.85
N GLU A 281 -30.62 -13.08 1.35
CA GLU A 281 -31.31 -14.13 2.12
C GLU A 281 -31.80 -13.59 3.48
N ILE A 282 -30.98 -12.76 4.14
CA ILE A 282 -31.38 -12.09 5.39
C ILE A 282 -32.43 -11.02 5.13
N ALA A 283 -32.34 -10.30 4.00
CA ALA A 283 -33.33 -9.31 3.61
C ALA A 283 -34.74 -9.92 3.46
N GLU A 284 -34.86 -11.07 2.80
CA GLU A 284 -36.12 -11.80 2.66
C GLU A 284 -36.69 -12.21 4.02
N LEU A 285 -35.87 -12.82 4.89
CA LEU A 285 -36.29 -13.23 6.23
C LEU A 285 -36.73 -12.03 7.09
N PHE A 286 -36.02 -10.91 6.98
CA PHE A 286 -36.34 -9.69 7.71
C PHE A 286 -37.67 -9.06 7.25
N LEU A 287 -37.94 -9.05 5.94
CA LEU A 287 -39.21 -8.55 5.38
C LEU A 287 -40.41 -9.42 5.75
N ASP A 288 -40.19 -10.72 5.94
CA ASP A 288 -41.20 -11.68 6.36
C ASP A 288 -41.39 -11.76 7.89
N ASP A 289 -40.75 -10.88 8.66
CA ASP A 289 -40.71 -10.88 10.14
C ASP A 289 -40.26 -12.24 10.72
N ALA A 290 -39.42 -12.98 9.99
CA ALA A 290 -38.91 -14.29 10.38
C ALA A 290 -37.53 -14.18 11.04
N GLU A 291 -37.36 -14.76 12.23
CA GLU A 291 -36.06 -14.76 12.91
C GLU A 291 -35.04 -15.71 12.22
N PRO A 292 -33.89 -15.19 11.76
CA PRO A 292 -32.85 -16.03 11.17
C PRO A 292 -32.16 -16.90 12.23
N THR A 293 -31.84 -18.14 11.84
CA THR A 293 -31.06 -19.06 12.68
C THR A 293 -29.59 -18.63 12.80
N ALA A 294 -28.89 -19.09 13.85
CA ALA A 294 -27.48 -18.78 14.04
C ALA A 294 -26.59 -19.22 12.84
N GLU A 295 -26.93 -20.33 12.19
CA GLU A 295 -26.23 -20.81 10.99
C GLU A 295 -26.45 -19.88 9.79
N GLN A 296 -27.69 -19.41 9.58
CA GLN A 296 -28.01 -18.44 8.53
C GLN A 296 -27.30 -17.11 8.77
N ILE A 297 -27.25 -16.62 10.01
CA ILE A 297 -26.52 -15.40 10.35
C ILE A 297 -25.02 -15.56 10.04
N LYS A 298 -24.40 -16.68 10.47
CA LYS A 298 -22.97 -16.95 10.18
C LYS A 298 -22.69 -17.04 8.68
N ALA A 299 -23.57 -17.70 7.94
CA ALA A 299 -23.47 -17.82 6.48
C ALA A 299 -23.58 -16.44 5.79
N ALA A 300 -24.53 -15.61 6.21
CA ALA A 300 -24.72 -14.27 5.70
C ALA A 300 -23.52 -13.36 6.00
N ILE A 301 -23.01 -13.37 7.23
CA ILE A 301 -21.79 -12.63 7.60
C ILE A 301 -20.64 -13.06 6.70
N ARG A 302 -20.42 -14.38 6.50
CA ARG A 302 -19.35 -14.88 5.62
C ARG A 302 -19.51 -14.38 4.18
N ARG A 303 -20.70 -14.52 3.58
CA ARG A 303 -20.98 -14.06 2.21
C ARG A 303 -20.74 -12.56 2.06
N ALA A 304 -21.28 -11.75 2.98
CA ALA A 304 -21.15 -10.30 2.95
C ALA A 304 -19.71 -9.83 3.21
N THR A 305 -18.96 -10.55 4.06
CA THR A 305 -17.54 -10.28 4.33
C THR A 305 -16.68 -10.54 3.10
N ILE A 306 -16.80 -11.70 2.47
CA ILE A 306 -16.06 -12.05 1.24
C ILE A 306 -16.43 -11.08 0.10
N ALA A 307 -17.71 -10.67 0.04
CA ALA A 307 -18.18 -9.66 -0.90
C ALA A 307 -17.65 -8.24 -0.63
N ARG A 308 -16.99 -8.00 0.51
CA ARG A 308 -16.54 -6.68 1.01
C ARG A 308 -17.69 -5.69 1.21
N LYS A 309 -18.92 -6.19 1.40
CA LYS A 309 -20.12 -5.38 1.68
C LYS A 309 -20.32 -5.15 3.18
N PHE A 310 -19.75 -6.01 4.02
CA PHE A 310 -19.87 -5.97 5.48
C PHE A 310 -18.53 -6.27 6.15
N THR A 311 -18.31 -5.73 7.35
CA THR A 311 -17.17 -6.12 8.22
C THR A 311 -17.68 -6.51 9.61
N PRO A 312 -17.49 -7.77 10.06
CA PRO A 312 -17.87 -8.17 11.41
C PRO A 312 -16.90 -7.54 12.42
N VAL A 313 -17.44 -6.97 13.49
CA VAL A 313 -16.65 -6.30 14.53
C VAL A 313 -16.62 -7.15 15.80
N LEU A 314 -15.41 -7.56 16.17
CA LEU A 314 -15.08 -8.20 17.44
C LEU A 314 -14.38 -7.21 18.36
N MET A 315 -14.34 -7.54 19.65
CA MET A 315 -13.79 -6.65 20.66
C MET A 315 -13.01 -7.41 21.74
N GLY A 316 -11.99 -6.78 22.29
CA GLY A 316 -11.18 -7.36 23.33
C GLY A 316 -9.97 -6.53 23.70
N SER A 317 -9.06 -7.14 24.45
CA SER A 317 -7.77 -6.55 24.80
C SER A 317 -6.67 -7.59 24.64
N ALA A 318 -5.76 -7.32 23.69
CA ALA A 318 -4.57 -8.13 23.50
C ALA A 318 -3.60 -8.04 24.68
N LEU A 319 -3.57 -6.91 25.40
CA LEU A 319 -2.72 -6.74 26.58
C LEU A 319 -3.27 -7.51 27.78
N ALA A 320 -4.58 -7.45 28.00
CA ALA A 320 -5.24 -8.15 29.09
C ALA A 320 -5.55 -9.62 28.78
N ASN A 321 -5.15 -10.14 27.61
CA ASN A 321 -5.38 -11.51 27.15
C ASN A 321 -6.86 -11.91 27.05
N LYS A 322 -7.72 -11.00 26.59
CA LYS A 322 -9.18 -11.20 26.54
C LYS A 322 -9.71 -10.97 25.13
N GLY A 323 -10.55 -11.87 24.64
CA GLY A 323 -11.22 -11.72 23.34
C GLY A 323 -10.34 -11.97 22.10
N VAL A 324 -9.12 -12.52 22.23
CA VAL A 324 -8.25 -12.82 21.08
C VAL A 324 -8.65 -14.11 20.36
N GLN A 325 -8.97 -15.18 21.09
CA GLN A 325 -9.33 -16.46 20.50
C GLN A 325 -10.62 -16.42 19.66
N PRO A 326 -11.68 -15.69 20.05
CA PRO A 326 -12.83 -15.49 19.18
C PRO A 326 -12.50 -14.81 17.86
N VAL A 327 -11.44 -13.97 17.80
CA VAL A 327 -10.96 -13.40 16.53
C VAL A 327 -10.33 -14.48 15.66
N LEU A 328 -9.58 -15.43 16.23
CA LEU A 328 -9.03 -16.57 15.49
C LEU A 328 -10.14 -17.47 14.94
N ASP A 329 -11.20 -17.68 15.72
CA ASP A 329 -12.39 -18.40 15.26
C ASP A 329 -13.11 -17.64 14.13
N ALA A 330 -13.29 -16.33 14.27
CA ALA A 330 -13.87 -15.47 13.24
C ALA A 330 -13.05 -15.44 11.94
N VAL A 331 -11.73 -15.52 12.03
CA VAL A 331 -10.84 -15.68 10.85
C VAL A 331 -11.15 -16.98 10.11
N CYS A 332 -11.34 -18.10 10.82
CA CYS A 332 -11.74 -19.35 10.19
C CYS A 332 -13.13 -19.25 9.56
N ASP A 333 -14.09 -18.71 10.32
CA ASP A 333 -15.52 -18.75 10.01
C ASP A 333 -15.89 -17.74 8.91
N TYR A 334 -15.29 -16.54 8.88
CA TYR A 334 -15.73 -15.43 8.00
C TYR A 334 -14.72 -15.01 6.92
N LEU A 335 -13.41 -15.20 7.11
CA LEU A 335 -12.44 -14.85 6.07
C LEU A 335 -12.35 -15.95 4.99
N PRO A 336 -12.02 -15.55 3.75
CA PRO A 336 -11.94 -16.46 2.63
C PRO A 336 -10.72 -17.37 2.72
N ASN A 337 -10.80 -18.47 1.98
CA ASN A 337 -9.66 -19.28 1.63
C ASN A 337 -9.09 -18.89 0.24
N PRO A 338 -7.89 -19.37 -0.16
CA PRO A 338 -7.25 -18.95 -1.41
C PRO A 338 -8.03 -19.29 -2.69
N SER A 339 -8.99 -20.21 -2.63
CA SER A 339 -9.85 -20.57 -3.77
C SER A 339 -11.12 -19.73 -3.91
N GLU A 340 -11.49 -18.99 -2.86
CA GLU A 340 -12.69 -18.14 -2.84
C GLU A 340 -12.40 -16.69 -3.30
N ILE A 341 -11.16 -16.41 -3.74
CA ILE A 341 -10.75 -15.10 -4.22
C ILE A 341 -10.27 -15.20 -5.66
N LEU A 342 -10.80 -14.31 -6.50
CA LEU A 342 -10.40 -14.20 -7.89
C LEU A 342 -9.08 -13.43 -8.02
N ASN A 343 -8.01 -14.17 -8.30
CA ASN A 343 -6.71 -13.58 -8.60
C ASN A 343 -6.53 -13.41 -10.11
N LYS A 344 -6.02 -12.24 -10.54
CA LYS A 344 -5.75 -11.94 -11.95
C LYS A 344 -4.28 -11.67 -12.19
N GLY A 345 -3.77 -12.21 -13.29
CA GLY A 345 -2.48 -11.86 -13.89
C GLY A 345 -2.68 -11.15 -15.22
N LEU A 346 -1.59 -10.72 -15.84
CA LEU A 346 -1.53 -10.04 -17.13
C LEU A 346 -0.70 -10.89 -18.09
N ASP A 347 -1.23 -11.23 -19.26
CA ASP A 347 -0.51 -12.01 -20.26
C ASP A 347 0.40 -11.10 -21.11
N VAL A 348 1.72 -11.23 -20.90
CA VAL A 348 2.73 -10.41 -21.58
C VAL A 348 2.74 -10.66 -23.10
N LYS A 349 2.30 -11.84 -23.57
CA LYS A 349 2.24 -12.13 -25.02
C LYS A 349 1.05 -11.48 -25.70
N ASN A 350 -0.03 -11.23 -24.94
CA ASN A 350 -1.30 -10.74 -25.45
C ASN A 350 -1.59 -9.34 -24.90
N ASP A 351 -0.63 -8.42 -25.09
CA ASP A 351 -0.75 -6.99 -24.74
C ASP A 351 -1.20 -6.74 -23.29
N GLU A 352 -0.71 -7.55 -22.35
CA GLU A 352 -1.04 -7.49 -20.92
C GLU A 352 -2.54 -7.68 -20.63
N ALA A 353 -3.26 -8.40 -21.49
CA ALA A 353 -4.67 -8.74 -21.27
C ALA A 353 -4.84 -9.47 -19.91
N PRO A 354 -5.87 -9.11 -19.11
CA PRO A 354 -6.09 -9.73 -17.82
C PRO A 354 -6.56 -11.17 -17.96
N VAL A 355 -5.88 -12.08 -17.26
CA VAL A 355 -6.18 -13.52 -17.22
C VAL A 355 -6.49 -13.93 -15.78
N GLU A 356 -7.55 -14.71 -15.61
CA GLU A 356 -7.93 -15.28 -14.31
C GLU A 356 -7.01 -16.45 -13.97
N LEU A 357 -6.43 -16.43 -12.76
CA LEU A 357 -5.56 -17.50 -12.28
C LEU A 357 -6.41 -18.56 -11.57
N ILE A 358 -6.10 -19.82 -11.85
CA ILE A 358 -6.83 -20.96 -11.29
C ILE A 358 -5.96 -21.58 -10.21
N PRO A 359 -6.38 -21.63 -8.93
CA PRO A 359 -5.57 -22.14 -7.82
C PRO A 359 -5.50 -23.67 -7.80
N SER A 360 -5.18 -24.28 -8.94
CA SER A 360 -4.95 -25.71 -9.09
C SER A 360 -3.47 -26.02 -9.26
N SER A 361 -3.08 -27.14 -8.67
CA SER A 361 -1.74 -27.70 -8.76
C SER A 361 -1.37 -28.25 -10.13
N LYS A 362 -2.36 -28.43 -11.02
CA LYS A 362 -2.17 -28.94 -12.40
C LYS A 362 -1.86 -27.84 -13.42
N GLU A 363 -2.16 -26.59 -13.07
CA GLU A 363 -1.93 -25.44 -13.94
C GLU A 363 -0.44 -25.06 -14.00
N PRO A 364 -0.01 -24.30 -15.03
CA PRO A 364 1.35 -23.79 -15.10
C PRO A 364 1.71 -22.93 -13.89
N PHE A 365 2.95 -23.03 -13.41
CA PHE A 365 3.38 -22.32 -12.21
C PHE A 365 3.35 -20.80 -12.42
N VAL A 366 2.71 -20.09 -11.48
CA VAL A 366 2.78 -18.63 -11.34
C VAL A 366 2.98 -18.29 -9.86
N GLY A 367 4.09 -17.64 -9.55
CA GLY A 367 4.42 -17.19 -8.20
C GLY A 367 4.90 -15.73 -8.17
N LEU A 368 4.54 -14.99 -7.13
CA LEU A 368 4.92 -13.60 -6.94
C LEU A 368 5.95 -13.49 -5.82
N ALA A 369 7.11 -12.89 -6.10
CA ALA A 369 8.03 -12.47 -5.05
C ALA A 369 7.54 -11.17 -4.44
N PHE A 370 7.32 -11.17 -3.13
CA PHE A 370 6.81 -10.00 -2.45
C PHE A 370 7.79 -9.46 -1.42
N LYS A 371 8.46 -10.30 -0.64
CA LYS A 371 9.44 -9.85 0.37
C LYS A 371 10.82 -10.39 0.03
N LEU A 372 11.83 -9.54 0.18
CA LEU A 372 13.24 -9.90 0.08
C LEU A 372 13.89 -9.67 1.44
N GLU A 373 14.66 -10.64 1.91
CA GLU A 373 15.34 -10.57 3.18
C GLU A 373 16.74 -11.14 3.00
N GLU A 374 17.78 -10.40 3.37
CA GLU A 374 19.15 -10.92 3.30
C GLU A 374 19.59 -11.35 4.69
N GLY A 375 19.70 -12.66 4.88
CA GLY A 375 20.17 -13.25 6.13
C GLY A 375 21.64 -13.61 6.06
N LYS A 376 22.16 -14.17 7.16
CA LYS A 376 23.53 -14.71 7.25
C LYS A 376 23.84 -15.78 6.19
N TYR A 377 22.81 -16.45 5.69
CA TYR A 377 22.89 -17.54 4.70
C TYR A 377 22.61 -17.09 3.26
N GLY A 378 22.53 -15.77 3.01
CA GLY A 378 22.25 -15.16 1.71
C GLY A 378 20.83 -14.61 1.59
N GLN A 379 20.48 -14.17 0.39
CA GLN A 379 19.18 -13.58 0.09
C GLN A 379 18.07 -14.65 0.08
N LEU A 380 17.12 -14.50 1.00
CA LEU A 380 15.81 -15.16 1.01
C LEU A 380 14.82 -14.34 0.18
N THR A 381 14.07 -15.02 -0.65
CA THR A 381 12.96 -14.46 -1.44
C THR A 381 11.67 -15.15 -1.03
N TYR A 382 10.74 -14.39 -0.47
CA TYR A 382 9.40 -14.86 -0.13
C TYR A 382 8.50 -14.81 -1.36
N LEU A 383 7.88 -15.94 -1.65
CA LEU A 383 7.04 -16.18 -2.81
C LEU A 383 5.65 -16.61 -2.34
N ARG A 384 4.61 -16.04 -2.96
CA ARG A 384 3.25 -16.60 -2.92
C ARG A 384 2.96 -17.31 -4.22
N VAL A 385 2.51 -18.56 -4.14
CA VAL A 385 2.11 -19.35 -5.31
C VAL A 385 0.62 -19.16 -5.57
N TYR A 386 0.26 -18.72 -6.78
CA TYR A 386 -1.15 -18.52 -7.15
C TYR A 386 -1.72 -19.72 -7.91
N GLN A 387 -0.91 -20.34 -8.78
CA GLN A 387 -1.28 -21.54 -9.53
C GLN A 387 -0.06 -22.41 -9.81
N GLY A 388 -0.30 -23.70 -10.08
CA GLY A 388 0.73 -24.71 -10.27
C GLY A 388 1.48 -25.07 -8.99
N ARG A 389 2.61 -25.77 -9.13
CA ARG A 389 3.42 -26.23 -7.99
C ARG A 389 4.88 -25.83 -8.14
N LEU A 390 5.49 -25.45 -7.02
CA LEU A 390 6.91 -25.24 -6.92
C LEU A 390 7.56 -26.46 -6.24
N LYS A 391 8.55 -27.06 -6.90
CA LYS A 391 9.29 -28.23 -6.37
C LYS A 391 10.75 -27.89 -6.10
N LYS A 392 11.30 -28.43 -5.02
CA LYS A 392 12.72 -28.36 -4.71
C LYS A 392 13.52 -29.00 -5.86
N GLY A 393 14.58 -28.31 -6.30
CA GLY A 393 15.39 -28.69 -7.45
C GLY A 393 14.81 -28.30 -8.82
N GLY A 394 13.58 -27.78 -8.87
CA GLY A 394 12.92 -27.30 -10.09
C GLY A 394 13.55 -26.02 -10.64
N TYR A 395 13.18 -25.68 -11.88
CA TYR A 395 13.58 -24.43 -12.53
C TYR A 395 12.38 -23.49 -12.62
N ILE A 396 12.59 -22.23 -12.28
CA ILE A 396 11.64 -21.14 -12.47
C ILE A 396 12.26 -20.05 -13.34
N THR A 397 11.43 -19.27 -14.01
CA THR A 397 11.85 -18.20 -14.92
C THR A 397 11.26 -16.89 -14.43
N ASN A 398 12.09 -15.87 -14.24
CA ASN A 398 11.60 -14.52 -13.96
C ASN A 398 10.97 -13.97 -15.25
N VAL A 399 9.70 -13.57 -15.20
CA VAL A 399 8.93 -13.15 -16.39
C VAL A 399 9.43 -11.82 -16.96
N LYS A 400 9.90 -10.92 -16.10
CA LYS A 400 10.41 -9.59 -16.48
C LYS A 400 11.80 -9.66 -17.13
N THR A 401 12.69 -10.47 -16.57
CA THR A 401 14.09 -10.57 -17.06
C THR A 401 14.32 -11.74 -18.02
N GLY A 402 13.40 -12.71 -18.08
CA GLY A 402 13.56 -13.96 -18.84
C GLY A 402 14.60 -14.92 -18.25
N LYS A 403 15.19 -14.58 -17.09
CA LYS A 403 16.30 -15.34 -16.50
C LYS A 403 15.77 -16.60 -15.81
N LYS A 404 16.32 -17.76 -16.20
CA LYS A 404 16.03 -19.06 -15.57
C LYS A 404 16.88 -19.24 -14.32
N VAL A 405 16.25 -19.64 -13.22
CA VAL A 405 16.85 -19.84 -11.91
C VAL A 405 16.46 -21.21 -11.39
N LYS A 406 17.41 -21.93 -10.79
CA LYS A 406 17.17 -23.22 -10.14
C LYS A 406 16.82 -23.00 -8.67
N VAL A 407 15.72 -23.61 -8.22
CA VAL A 407 15.28 -23.57 -6.83
C VAL A 407 16.05 -24.63 -6.05
N ALA A 408 17.09 -24.21 -5.32
CA ALA A 408 17.94 -25.14 -4.58
C ALA A 408 17.26 -25.68 -3.30
N ARG A 409 16.55 -24.82 -2.58
CA ARG A 409 15.94 -25.11 -1.29
C ARG A 409 14.63 -24.32 -1.15
N LEU A 410 13.59 -24.98 -0.68
CA LEU A 410 12.31 -24.37 -0.33
C LEU A 410 12.12 -24.50 1.17
N VAL A 411 11.74 -23.40 1.81
CA VAL A 411 11.48 -23.37 3.26
C VAL A 411 10.15 -22.70 3.56
N ARG A 412 9.47 -23.19 4.59
CA ARG A 412 8.39 -22.45 5.27
C ARG A 412 8.99 -21.76 6.48
N MET A 413 8.63 -20.49 6.66
CA MET A 413 9.13 -19.67 7.76
C MET A 413 8.22 -19.84 8.97
N HIS A 414 8.81 -20.29 10.08
CA HIS A 414 8.18 -20.40 11.39
C HIS A 414 8.82 -19.39 12.34
N SER A 415 8.42 -18.13 12.24
CA SER A 415 9.09 -17.05 12.95
C SER A 415 10.58 -17.01 12.55
N GLU A 416 11.52 -17.36 13.44
CA GLU A 416 12.96 -17.42 13.15
C GLU A 416 13.45 -18.81 12.66
N GLU A 417 12.62 -19.84 12.73
CA GLU A 417 12.98 -21.21 12.35
C GLU A 417 12.57 -21.52 10.90
N MET A 418 13.38 -22.32 10.21
CA MET A 418 13.16 -22.70 8.81
C MET A 418 12.79 -24.19 8.73
N GLU A 419 11.59 -24.50 8.25
CA GLU A 419 11.19 -25.87 7.92
C GLU A 419 11.44 -26.15 6.43
N ASP A 420 12.27 -27.14 6.13
CA ASP A 420 12.49 -27.60 4.76
C ASP A 420 11.26 -28.32 4.20
N VAL A 421 10.84 -27.94 3.01
CA VAL A 421 9.73 -28.56 2.29
C VAL A 421 10.15 -28.98 0.88
N ASP A 422 9.58 -30.08 0.38
CA ASP A 422 9.91 -30.59 -0.96
C ASP A 422 9.06 -29.97 -2.07
N ASN A 423 7.82 -29.60 -1.75
CA ASN A 423 6.90 -28.97 -2.69
C ASN A 423 5.95 -27.98 -2.00
N ILE A 424 5.56 -26.95 -2.75
CA ILE A 424 4.62 -25.91 -2.34
C ILE A 424 3.51 -25.82 -3.39
N GLY A 425 2.27 -25.78 -2.91
CA GLY A 425 1.06 -25.73 -3.74
C GLY A 425 0.50 -24.30 -3.91
N PRO A 426 -0.54 -24.13 -4.74
CA PRO A 426 -1.21 -22.85 -4.87
C PRO A 426 -1.91 -22.44 -3.57
N GLY A 427 -1.89 -21.13 -3.31
CA GLY A 427 -2.35 -20.50 -2.08
C GLY A 427 -1.25 -20.35 -1.02
N GLU A 428 -0.18 -21.14 -1.07
CA GLU A 428 0.84 -21.15 -0.03
C GLU A 428 1.90 -20.05 -0.19
N ILE A 429 2.50 -19.66 0.95
CA ILE A 429 3.65 -18.78 1.03
C ILE A 429 4.88 -19.60 1.41
N CYS A 430 5.99 -19.38 0.70
CA CYS A 430 7.27 -20.03 0.98
C CYS A 430 8.44 -19.07 0.76
N ALA A 431 9.61 -19.41 1.28
CA ALA A 431 10.86 -18.72 0.97
C ALA A 431 11.84 -19.63 0.24
N THR A 432 12.67 -19.03 -0.61
CA THR A 432 13.74 -19.72 -1.35
C THR A 432 15.02 -18.89 -1.32
N PHE A 433 16.16 -19.56 -1.44
CA PHE A 433 17.49 -18.95 -1.38
C PHE A 433 18.07 -18.68 -2.77
N GLY A 434 18.90 -17.65 -2.87
CA GLY A 434 19.81 -17.45 -4.00
C GLY A 434 19.14 -17.00 -5.29
N ILE A 435 17.94 -16.41 -5.20
CA ILE A 435 17.23 -15.84 -6.33
C ILE A 435 17.47 -14.34 -6.36
N ASP A 436 18.21 -13.88 -7.37
CA ASP A 436 18.37 -12.45 -7.65
C ASP A 436 17.12 -11.93 -8.36
N CYS A 437 16.31 -11.16 -7.64
CA CYS A 437 15.10 -10.52 -8.13
C CYS A 437 14.80 -9.25 -7.33
N SER A 438 13.82 -8.49 -7.82
CA SER A 438 13.24 -7.35 -7.10
C SER A 438 11.90 -7.75 -6.48
N SER A 439 11.52 -7.06 -5.40
CA SER A 439 10.15 -7.20 -4.87
C SER A 439 9.13 -6.83 -5.95
N GLY A 440 8.09 -7.63 -6.08
CA GLY A 440 7.05 -7.51 -7.12
C GLY A 440 7.33 -8.30 -8.40
N ASP A 441 8.49 -8.95 -8.55
CA ASP A 441 8.77 -9.79 -9.71
C ASP A 441 7.92 -11.07 -9.71
N THR A 442 7.43 -11.46 -10.89
CA THR A 442 6.68 -12.70 -11.08
C THR A 442 7.56 -13.79 -11.68
N PHE A 443 7.41 -15.01 -11.16
CA PHE A 443 8.08 -16.21 -11.63
C PHE A 443 7.09 -17.19 -12.26
N SER A 444 7.50 -17.82 -13.35
CA SER A 444 6.75 -18.90 -14.00
C SER A 444 7.60 -20.14 -14.24
N ASP A 445 6.99 -21.25 -14.67
CA ASP A 445 7.70 -22.45 -15.13
C ASP A 445 8.41 -22.28 -16.49
N GLY A 446 8.28 -21.11 -17.13
CA GLY A 446 8.83 -20.80 -18.44
C GLY A 446 7.96 -21.21 -19.63
N THR A 447 6.82 -21.88 -19.40
CA THR A 447 5.81 -22.15 -20.44
C THR A 447 4.88 -20.96 -20.62
N THR A 448 4.55 -20.32 -19.50
CA THR A 448 3.57 -19.25 -19.40
C THR A 448 4.28 -17.91 -19.14
N GLN A 449 3.82 -16.85 -19.80
CA GLN A 449 4.35 -15.48 -19.65
C GLN A 449 3.30 -14.57 -19.01
N ILE A 450 2.72 -15.03 -17.90
CA ILE A 450 1.81 -14.23 -17.10
C ILE A 450 2.64 -13.49 -16.05
N THR A 451 2.46 -12.18 -15.98
CA THR A 451 3.00 -11.34 -14.89
C THR A 451 1.86 -10.92 -13.96
N MET A 452 2.13 -10.81 -12.67
CA MET A 452 1.19 -10.17 -11.77
C MET A 452 1.16 -8.67 -12.01
N SER A 453 0.04 -8.03 -11.68
CA SER A 453 -0.10 -6.58 -11.69
C SER A 453 0.94 -5.94 -10.77
N SER A 454 1.56 -4.85 -11.22
CA SER A 454 2.47 -4.05 -10.39
C SER A 454 1.75 -3.53 -9.15
N MET A 455 2.45 -3.52 -8.01
CA MET A 455 2.00 -2.82 -6.82
C MET A 455 1.96 -1.31 -7.06
N PHE A 456 1.07 -0.59 -6.38
CA PHE A 456 1.11 0.86 -6.37
C PHE A 456 2.33 1.31 -5.53
N VAL A 457 3.24 2.05 -6.16
CA VAL A 457 4.40 2.63 -5.49
C VAL A 457 4.17 4.14 -5.38
N PRO A 458 3.95 4.69 -4.17
CA PRO A 458 3.83 6.12 -3.98
C PRO A 458 5.09 6.88 -4.41
N ASP A 459 4.94 8.15 -4.78
CA ASP A 459 6.08 9.02 -5.05
C ASP A 459 6.76 9.43 -3.72
N ALA A 460 8.09 9.41 -3.69
CA ALA A 460 8.88 9.88 -2.56
C ALA A 460 8.67 11.39 -2.31
N VAL A 461 8.48 11.76 -1.04
CA VAL A 461 8.15 13.15 -0.63
C VAL A 461 9.32 13.87 0.03
N ILE A 462 10.31 13.13 0.54
CA ILE A 462 11.52 13.69 1.17
C ILE A 462 12.76 13.18 0.45
N SER A 463 13.75 14.05 0.33
CA SER A 463 15.10 13.72 -0.14
C SER A 463 16.16 14.14 0.89
N LEU A 464 17.24 13.38 0.98
CA LEU A 464 18.34 13.60 1.91
C LEU A 464 19.65 13.33 1.17
N SER A 465 20.63 14.23 1.26
CA SER A 465 21.97 13.91 0.79
C SER A 465 22.70 13.03 1.81
N ILE A 466 23.41 12.03 1.31
CA ILE A 466 24.11 11.04 2.12
C ILE A 466 25.49 10.78 1.53
N THR A 467 26.51 10.85 2.38
CA THR A 467 27.90 10.62 2.00
C THR A 467 28.57 9.70 3.04
N PRO A 468 29.30 8.65 2.63
CA PRO A 468 30.06 7.84 3.58
C PRO A 468 31.19 8.68 4.18
N LYS A 469 31.39 8.60 5.50
CA LYS A 469 32.45 9.36 6.20
C LYS A 469 33.86 8.99 5.71
N ASN A 470 34.07 7.70 5.41
CA ASN A 470 35.35 7.20 4.95
C ASN A 470 35.27 6.71 3.51
N THR A 471 36.27 7.05 2.70
CA THR A 471 36.39 6.58 1.31
C THR A 471 36.55 5.05 1.20
N LYS A 472 37.03 4.39 2.26
CA LYS A 472 37.17 2.91 2.29
C LYS A 472 35.82 2.19 2.28
N ASP A 473 34.78 2.86 2.74
CA ASP A 473 33.46 2.25 2.93
C ASP A 473 32.57 2.35 1.69
N VAL A 474 33.04 3.03 0.62
CA VAL A 474 32.30 3.29 -0.63
C VAL A 474 31.81 1.98 -1.30
N THR A 475 32.59 0.90 -1.20
CA THR A 475 32.20 -0.40 -1.76
C THR A 475 31.00 -1.00 -1.01
N ASN A 476 31.03 -0.94 0.32
CA ASN A 476 29.93 -1.45 1.15
C ASN A 476 28.70 -0.53 1.06
N PHE A 477 28.91 0.78 0.97
CA PHE A 477 27.87 1.77 0.73
C PHE A 477 27.11 1.49 -0.58
N SER A 478 27.85 1.26 -1.66
CA SER A 478 27.26 0.94 -2.97
C SER A 478 26.48 -0.39 -2.93
N LYS A 479 26.96 -1.39 -2.18
CA LYS A 479 26.23 -2.66 -1.97
C LYS A 479 24.93 -2.44 -1.19
N ALA A 480 24.99 -1.68 -0.09
CA ALA A 480 23.83 -1.38 0.75
C ALA A 480 22.74 -0.65 -0.03
N ILE A 481 23.10 0.41 -0.78
CA ILE A 481 22.15 1.14 -1.62
C ILE A 481 21.46 0.23 -2.64
N ASN A 482 22.25 -0.54 -3.41
CA ASN A 482 21.68 -1.40 -4.44
C ASN A 482 20.75 -2.46 -3.84
N ARG A 483 21.04 -2.95 -2.63
CA ARG A 483 20.14 -3.86 -1.91
C ARG A 483 18.86 -3.14 -1.50
N PHE A 484 18.95 -2.01 -0.81
CA PHE A 484 17.77 -1.30 -0.30
C PHE A 484 16.85 -0.84 -1.42
N GLN A 485 17.39 -0.46 -2.59
CA GLN A 485 16.58 -0.17 -3.79
C GLN A 485 15.84 -1.39 -4.34
N LYS A 486 16.41 -2.59 -4.24
CA LYS A 486 15.74 -3.83 -4.65
C LYS A 486 14.69 -4.28 -3.63
N GLU A 487 14.97 -4.02 -2.36
CA GLU A 487 14.11 -4.34 -1.22
C GLU A 487 12.88 -3.42 -1.18
N ASP A 488 13.04 -2.13 -1.48
CA ASP A 488 12.00 -1.11 -1.38
C ASP A 488 12.01 -0.17 -2.60
N PRO A 489 10.96 -0.21 -3.44
CA PRO A 489 10.86 0.65 -4.63
C PRO A 489 10.60 2.14 -4.32
N THR A 490 10.20 2.49 -3.09
CA THR A 490 10.06 3.90 -2.66
C THR A 490 11.39 4.53 -2.28
N PHE A 491 12.37 3.71 -1.88
CA PHE A 491 13.73 4.16 -1.62
C PHE A 491 14.46 4.40 -2.95
N ARG A 492 14.43 5.65 -3.42
CA ARG A 492 15.09 6.04 -4.67
C ARG A 492 16.45 6.65 -4.37
N VAL A 493 17.44 6.34 -5.20
CA VAL A 493 18.77 6.92 -5.10
C VAL A 493 19.13 7.54 -6.42
N ASN A 494 19.55 8.79 -6.36
CA ASN A 494 20.08 9.53 -7.49
C ASN A 494 21.47 10.05 -7.14
N TYR A 495 22.41 9.94 -8.07
CA TYR A 495 23.70 10.58 -7.94
C TYR A 495 23.64 11.93 -8.64
N ASP A 496 23.84 13.00 -7.89
CA ASP A 496 23.94 14.32 -8.48
C ASP A 496 25.38 14.54 -8.96
N ALA A 497 25.57 14.55 -10.28
CA ALA A 497 26.87 14.71 -10.91
C ALA A 497 27.50 16.08 -10.64
N GLU A 498 26.71 17.08 -10.27
CA GLU A 498 27.15 18.47 -10.09
C GLU A 498 27.63 18.72 -8.65
N SER A 499 26.82 18.35 -7.65
CA SER A 499 27.24 18.37 -6.24
C SER A 499 28.21 17.24 -5.89
N LYS A 500 28.26 16.19 -6.72
CA LYS A 500 28.96 14.92 -6.46
C LYS A 500 28.46 14.20 -5.20
N GLU A 501 27.25 14.52 -4.77
CA GLU A 501 26.60 13.90 -3.62
C GLU A 501 25.62 12.82 -4.07
N THR A 502 25.41 11.83 -3.20
CA THR A 502 24.35 10.84 -3.39
C THR A 502 23.10 11.32 -2.67
N ILE A 503 21.99 11.42 -3.38
CA ILE A 503 20.71 11.85 -2.83
C ILE A 503 19.81 10.62 -2.72
N ILE A 504 19.39 10.31 -1.50
CA ILE A 504 18.38 9.27 -1.21
C ILE A 504 17.03 9.95 -1.03
N SER A 505 15.97 9.33 -1.54
CA SER A 505 14.60 9.83 -1.42
C SER A 505 13.67 8.74 -0.88
N GLY A 506 12.70 9.13 -0.07
CA GLY A 506 11.79 8.21 0.59
C GLY A 506 10.48 8.86 1.05
N MET A 507 9.71 8.10 1.83
CA MET A 507 8.35 8.47 2.25
C MET A 507 8.30 9.41 3.45
N GLY A 508 9.36 9.47 4.26
CA GLY A 508 9.36 10.23 5.50
C GLY A 508 10.77 10.41 6.09
N GLU A 509 10.89 11.22 7.15
CA GLU A 509 12.17 11.45 7.83
C GLU A 509 12.64 10.18 8.55
N LEU A 510 11.73 9.52 9.27
CA LEU A 510 12.01 8.29 9.99
C LEU A 510 12.38 7.14 9.04
N HIS A 511 11.76 7.09 7.85
CA HIS A 511 12.11 6.17 6.77
C HIS A 511 13.60 6.25 6.44
N LEU A 512 14.09 7.47 6.14
CA LEU A 512 15.48 7.69 5.74
C LEU A 512 16.44 7.52 6.91
N GLU A 513 16.07 7.93 8.13
CA GLU A 513 16.86 7.70 9.35
C GLU A 513 17.12 6.20 9.57
N ILE A 514 16.08 5.37 9.41
CA ILE A 514 16.19 3.91 9.57
C ILE A 514 17.11 3.32 8.52
N TYR A 515 17.02 3.72 7.25
CA TYR A 515 17.96 3.23 6.23
C TYR A 515 19.41 3.65 6.49
N VAL A 516 19.65 4.87 6.95
CA VAL A 516 20.99 5.34 7.35
C VAL A 516 21.53 4.48 8.49
N GLU A 517 20.71 4.21 9.50
CA GLU A 517 21.12 3.39 10.64
C GLU A 517 21.29 1.91 10.28
N ARG A 518 20.50 1.38 9.34
CA ARG A 518 20.72 0.04 8.73
C ARG A 518 22.05 -0.02 7.98
N MET A 519 22.44 1.01 7.22
CA MET A 519 23.79 1.07 6.59
C MET A 519 24.90 0.99 7.64
N ARG A 520 24.70 1.66 8.78
CA ARG A 520 25.65 1.63 9.89
C ARG A 520 25.74 0.26 10.53
N ARG A 521 24.63 -0.37 10.89
CA ARG A 521 24.60 -1.63 11.64
C ARG A 521 24.86 -2.87 10.76
N GLU A 522 24.26 -2.92 9.57
CA GLU A 522 24.36 -4.10 8.68
C GLU A 522 25.63 -4.08 7.83
N TYR A 523 26.08 -2.90 7.39
CA TYR A 523 27.21 -2.76 6.46
C TYR A 523 28.44 -2.09 7.07
N ASN A 524 28.39 -1.69 8.35
CA ASN A 524 29.45 -0.94 9.04
C ASN A 524 29.84 0.35 8.31
N VAL A 525 28.88 1.01 7.65
CA VAL A 525 29.12 2.27 6.92
C VAL A 525 28.56 3.43 7.72
N GLU A 526 29.43 4.23 8.32
CA GLU A 526 29.00 5.49 8.91
C GLU A 526 28.78 6.54 7.82
N CYS A 527 27.57 7.08 7.74
CA CYS A 527 27.21 8.11 6.79
C CYS A 527 27.02 9.47 7.49
N THR A 528 27.38 10.55 6.80
CA THR A 528 26.96 11.91 7.13
C THR A 528 25.75 12.28 6.28
N THR A 529 24.73 12.82 6.93
CA THR A 529 23.49 13.22 6.30
C THR A 529 23.41 14.75 6.17
N GLY A 530 22.93 15.22 5.02
CA GLY A 530 22.62 16.63 4.78
C GLY A 530 21.31 17.06 5.45
N LYS A 531 20.83 18.27 5.13
CA LYS A 531 19.48 18.68 5.54
C LYS A 531 18.44 18.00 4.65
N PRO A 532 17.35 17.45 5.21
CA PRO A 532 16.21 16.99 4.42
C PRO A 532 15.69 18.10 3.52
N GLN A 533 15.39 17.77 2.26
CA GLN A 533 14.76 18.67 1.30
C GLN A 533 13.40 18.11 0.91
N VAL A 534 12.42 18.99 0.83
CA VAL A 534 11.05 18.65 0.42
C VAL A 534 11.00 18.52 -1.10
N SER A 535 10.30 17.48 -1.58
CA SER A 535 10.04 17.31 -3.01
C SER A 535 8.92 18.24 -3.47
N TYR A 536 9.28 19.50 -3.77
CA TYR A 536 8.40 20.48 -4.40
C TYR A 536 8.00 20.03 -5.82
N ARG A 537 6.91 20.60 -6.32
CA ARG A 537 6.44 20.42 -7.69
C ARG A 537 6.18 21.77 -8.34
N GLU A 538 6.09 21.79 -9.65
CA GLU A 538 5.75 23.01 -10.40
C GLU A 538 4.42 22.80 -11.12
N ALA A 539 3.62 23.85 -11.26
CA ALA A 539 2.36 23.80 -12.01
C ALA A 539 2.09 25.13 -12.69
N ILE A 540 1.11 25.16 -13.59
CA ILE A 540 0.60 26.39 -14.20
C ILE A 540 -0.78 26.73 -13.66
N THR A 541 -1.16 28.01 -13.68
CA THR A 541 -2.46 28.47 -13.17
C THR A 541 -3.37 28.99 -14.27
N MET A 542 -2.83 29.33 -15.44
CA MET A 542 -3.59 29.90 -16.54
C MET A 542 -3.22 29.22 -17.87
N PRO A 543 -4.15 29.13 -18.82
CA PRO A 543 -3.84 28.73 -20.19
C PRO A 543 -2.80 29.65 -20.84
N SER A 544 -1.92 29.09 -21.68
CA SER A 544 -0.96 29.87 -22.45
C SER A 544 -0.70 29.29 -23.83
N GLN A 545 -0.53 30.17 -24.82
CA GLN A 545 -0.15 29.78 -26.17
C GLN A 545 1.37 29.83 -26.34
N PHE A 546 1.90 28.85 -27.07
CA PHE A 546 3.30 28.80 -27.46
C PHE A 546 3.44 28.69 -28.97
N ASP A 547 4.42 29.38 -29.52
CA ASP A 547 4.87 29.24 -30.90
C ASP A 547 6.41 29.32 -30.88
N TYR A 548 7.05 28.17 -31.07
CA TYR A 548 8.49 28.04 -31.04
C TYR A 548 9.03 27.42 -32.32
N ALA A 549 10.04 28.08 -32.90
CA ALA A 549 10.78 27.57 -34.05
C ALA A 549 12.25 27.32 -33.67
N HIS A 550 12.62 26.05 -33.58
CA HIS A 550 14.01 25.62 -33.41
C HIS A 550 14.72 25.66 -34.76
N LYS A 551 15.74 26.51 -34.89
CA LYS A 551 16.60 26.59 -36.06
C LYS A 551 18.06 26.58 -35.62
N LYS A 552 18.80 25.51 -35.92
CA LYS A 552 20.26 25.45 -35.74
C LYS A 552 20.91 25.04 -37.04
N GLN A 553 21.80 25.90 -37.52
CA GLN A 553 22.63 25.65 -38.70
C GLN A 553 24.09 25.54 -38.21
N SER A 554 24.44 24.40 -37.61
CA SER A 554 25.84 24.02 -37.46
C SER A 554 26.34 23.44 -38.78
N GLY A 555 27.65 23.46 -39.07
CA GLY A 555 28.23 23.04 -40.36
C GLY A 555 28.04 21.56 -40.76
N GLY A 556 27.09 20.83 -40.15
CA GLY A 556 26.65 19.48 -40.49
C GLY A 556 25.16 19.42 -40.86
N ALA A 557 24.48 18.31 -40.57
CA ALA A 557 23.03 18.18 -40.80
C ALA A 557 22.25 19.26 -40.03
N GLY A 558 21.48 20.09 -40.73
CA GLY A 558 20.70 21.16 -40.13
C GLY A 558 19.63 20.62 -39.17
N GLN A 559 19.19 21.47 -38.25
CA GLN A 559 18.05 21.19 -37.37
C GLN A 559 16.98 22.24 -37.55
N PHE A 560 15.80 21.81 -37.99
CA PHE A 560 14.61 22.64 -38.10
C PHE A 560 13.39 21.91 -37.53
N ALA A 561 12.69 22.56 -36.62
CA ALA A 561 11.36 22.14 -36.18
C ALA A 561 10.57 23.35 -35.66
N LYS A 562 9.32 23.49 -36.09
CA LYS A 562 8.39 24.48 -35.53
C LYS A 562 7.23 23.75 -34.87
N VAL A 563 6.94 24.11 -33.63
CA VAL A 563 5.83 23.54 -32.83
C VAL A 563 5.04 24.69 -32.22
N ALA A 564 3.72 24.67 -32.43
CA ALA A 564 2.80 25.65 -31.89
C ALA A 564 1.55 24.98 -31.31
N GLY A 565 0.97 25.62 -30.30
CA GLY A 565 -0.10 25.02 -29.53
C GLY A 565 -0.47 25.81 -28.28
N GLU A 566 -1.19 25.12 -27.40
CA GLU A 566 -1.69 25.66 -26.15
C GLU A 566 -1.33 24.74 -24.99
N MET A 567 -1.01 25.33 -23.84
CA MET A 567 -0.90 24.63 -22.56
C MET A 567 -2.02 25.08 -21.65
N THR A 568 -2.67 24.13 -21.00
CA THR A 568 -3.78 24.38 -20.08
C THR A 568 -3.55 23.66 -18.74
N PRO A 569 -3.95 24.27 -17.61
CA PRO A 569 -3.95 23.57 -16.34
C PRO A 569 -5.02 22.48 -16.35
N VAL A 570 -4.69 21.30 -15.82
CA VAL A 570 -5.63 20.18 -15.66
C VAL A 570 -5.61 19.65 -14.24
N GLU A 571 -6.79 19.21 -13.77
CA GLU A 571 -6.90 18.48 -12.51
C GLU A 571 -6.46 17.03 -12.74
N GLY A 572 -5.29 16.66 -12.22
CA GLY A 572 -4.75 15.30 -12.28
C GLY A 572 -3.41 15.20 -13.02
N ASP A 573 -3.23 14.10 -13.75
CA ASP A 573 -1.97 13.79 -14.42
C ASP A 573 -1.73 14.68 -15.64
N ASN A 574 -0.45 14.84 -15.97
CA ASN A 574 -0.04 15.60 -17.16
C ASN A 574 -0.54 14.90 -18.44
N ALA A 575 -1.08 15.69 -19.36
CA ALA A 575 -1.63 15.18 -20.62
C ALA A 575 -0.87 15.75 -21.82
N PHE A 576 -0.75 14.94 -22.87
CA PHE A 576 -0.19 15.36 -24.15
C PHE A 576 -1.13 14.97 -25.28
N GLU A 577 -1.63 15.97 -25.98
CA GLU A 577 -2.59 15.82 -27.06
C GLU A 577 -2.08 16.44 -28.35
N THR A 578 -2.52 15.88 -29.47
CA THR A 578 -2.15 16.36 -30.81
C THR A 578 -3.39 16.51 -31.67
N GLN A 579 -3.59 17.70 -32.23
CA GLN A 579 -4.70 18.00 -33.13
C GLN A 579 -4.17 18.69 -34.39
N ILE A 580 -3.45 17.93 -35.22
CA ILE A 580 -2.83 18.46 -36.44
C ILE A 580 -3.75 18.29 -37.63
N VAL A 581 -4.14 19.41 -38.24
CA VAL A 581 -4.93 19.42 -39.48
C VAL A 581 -4.01 19.31 -40.69
N GLY A 582 -4.32 18.37 -41.61
CA GLY A 582 -3.65 18.26 -42.91
C GLY A 582 -2.23 17.65 -42.88
N GLY A 583 -1.83 16.98 -41.79
CA GLY A 583 -0.57 16.23 -41.73
C GLY A 583 0.71 17.09 -41.80
N LYS A 584 0.64 18.36 -41.39
CA LYS A 584 1.79 19.30 -41.39
C LYS A 584 3.02 18.78 -40.64
N ILE A 585 2.82 17.99 -39.60
CA ILE A 585 3.87 17.25 -38.91
C ILE A 585 3.58 15.74 -39.10
N PRO A 586 4.52 14.97 -39.69
CA PRO A 586 4.44 13.53 -39.75
C PRO A 586 4.32 12.87 -38.36
N GLU A 587 3.57 11.76 -38.26
CA GLU A 587 3.33 11.00 -37.02
C GLU A 587 4.62 10.62 -36.27
N LYS A 588 5.67 10.27 -37.00
CA LYS A 588 7.00 9.97 -36.45
C LYS A 588 7.59 11.11 -35.60
N PHE A 589 7.30 12.36 -35.95
CA PHE A 589 7.79 13.53 -35.22
C PHE A 589 6.85 13.92 -34.08
N LEU A 590 5.57 13.56 -34.14
CA LEU A 590 4.65 13.70 -33.00
C LEU A 590 5.04 12.80 -31.83
N LEU A 591 5.51 11.58 -32.11
CA LEU A 591 6.13 10.70 -31.10
C LEU A 591 7.38 11.34 -30.46
N ALA A 592 8.17 12.08 -31.24
CA ALA A 592 9.32 12.82 -30.75
C ALA A 592 8.92 13.99 -29.85
N CYS A 593 7.84 14.71 -30.22
CA CYS A 593 7.25 15.75 -29.40
C CYS A 593 6.76 15.20 -28.07
N ARG A 594 6.07 14.05 -28.07
CA ARG A 594 5.65 13.39 -26.82
C ARG A 594 6.83 13.10 -25.89
N LYS A 595 7.91 12.51 -26.41
CA LYS A 595 9.15 12.30 -25.63
C LYS A 595 9.75 13.63 -25.11
N GLY A 596 9.72 14.67 -25.94
CA GLY A 596 10.18 16.00 -25.54
C GLY A 596 9.34 16.62 -24.43
N PHE A 597 8.02 16.42 -24.46
CA PHE A 597 7.12 16.82 -23.37
C PHE A 597 7.39 16.02 -22.09
N GLU A 598 7.52 14.69 -22.18
CA GLU A 598 7.86 13.81 -21.04
C GLU A 598 9.15 14.27 -20.33
N GLU A 599 10.15 14.71 -21.07
CA GLU A 599 11.40 15.26 -20.50
C GLU A 599 11.23 16.66 -19.91
N ALA A 600 10.40 17.50 -20.54
CA ALA A 600 10.16 18.85 -20.08
C ALA A 600 9.39 18.89 -18.75
N ILE A 601 8.50 17.91 -18.51
CA ILE A 601 7.77 17.78 -17.25
C ILE A 601 8.62 17.16 -16.12
N GLU A 602 9.71 16.44 -16.42
CA GLU A 602 10.59 15.89 -15.39
C GLU A 602 11.43 16.98 -14.69
N LYS A 603 11.91 17.98 -15.45
CA LYS A 603 12.71 19.11 -14.94
C LYS A 603 12.05 20.44 -15.30
N GLY A 604 11.25 20.95 -14.36
CA GLY A 604 10.48 22.18 -14.52
C GLY A 604 11.35 23.44 -14.66
N PRO A 605 10.83 24.51 -15.31
CA PRO A 605 11.60 25.72 -15.58
C PRO A 605 11.84 26.64 -14.38
N LEU A 606 11.07 26.55 -13.29
CA LEU A 606 11.18 27.48 -12.16
C LEU A 606 12.30 27.10 -11.19
N ILE A 607 12.27 25.86 -10.69
CA ILE A 607 13.18 25.35 -9.66
C ILE A 607 13.82 24.01 -10.06
N GLY A 608 13.53 23.50 -11.26
CA GLY A 608 14.06 22.23 -11.73
C GLY A 608 13.32 21.00 -11.17
N HIS A 609 12.13 21.19 -10.63
CA HIS A 609 11.33 20.11 -10.04
C HIS A 609 10.27 19.57 -11.02
N LYS A 610 9.74 18.38 -10.75
CA LYS A 610 8.75 17.74 -11.61
C LYS A 610 7.47 18.58 -11.69
N VAL A 611 6.97 18.76 -12.91
CA VAL A 611 5.75 19.51 -13.23
C VAL A 611 4.53 18.60 -13.06
N LEU A 612 3.44 19.14 -12.51
CA LEU A 612 2.14 18.48 -12.36
C LEU A 612 1.01 19.33 -12.93
N GLY A 613 -0.09 18.68 -13.34
CA GLY A 613 -1.32 19.34 -13.77
C GLY A 613 -1.19 20.16 -15.06
N VAL A 614 -0.37 19.73 -16.02
CA VAL A 614 -0.21 20.42 -17.32
C VAL A 614 -0.69 19.54 -18.47
N SER A 615 -1.61 20.07 -19.27
CA SER A 615 -1.96 19.51 -20.58
C SER A 615 -1.34 20.35 -21.70
N MET A 616 -0.55 19.71 -22.57
CA MET A 616 0.04 20.34 -23.75
C MET A 616 -0.63 19.83 -25.01
N LEU A 617 -1.31 20.72 -25.74
CA LEU A 617 -1.94 20.45 -27.02
C LEU A 617 -1.08 21.04 -28.14
N ILE A 618 -0.61 20.19 -29.06
CA ILE A 618 0.03 20.64 -30.31
C ILE A 618 -1.01 20.64 -31.43
N ASN A 619 -1.32 21.83 -31.95
CA ASN A 619 -2.31 22.01 -33.02
C ASN A 619 -1.70 22.48 -34.35
N ASP A 620 -0.50 23.09 -34.34
CA ASP A 620 0.17 23.56 -35.54
C ASP A 620 1.70 23.35 -35.47
N GLY A 621 2.34 23.42 -36.63
CA GLY A 621 3.79 23.35 -36.74
C GLY A 621 4.28 23.26 -38.16
N GLN A 622 5.60 23.23 -38.32
CA GLN A 622 6.26 23.19 -39.64
C GLN A 622 7.45 22.26 -39.64
N VAL A 623 7.63 21.59 -40.78
CA VAL A 623 8.77 20.74 -41.10
C VAL A 623 9.60 21.38 -42.22
N HIS A 624 10.89 21.09 -42.22
CA HIS A 624 11.78 21.30 -43.35
C HIS A 624 12.17 19.94 -43.93
N VAL A 625 12.21 19.83 -45.25
CA VAL A 625 12.37 18.53 -45.94
C VAL A 625 13.70 17.85 -45.62
N VAL A 626 14.75 18.65 -45.40
CA VAL A 626 16.13 18.16 -45.20
C VAL A 626 16.58 18.26 -43.74
N ASP A 627 16.16 19.32 -43.04
CA ASP A 627 16.70 19.66 -41.71
C ASP A 627 15.81 19.21 -40.55
N SER A 628 14.63 18.65 -40.81
CA SER A 628 13.76 18.12 -39.75
C SER A 628 14.09 16.67 -39.40
N ASN A 629 14.42 16.45 -38.14
CA ASN A 629 14.69 15.14 -37.55
C ASN A 629 14.02 14.99 -36.17
N GLU A 630 14.05 13.77 -35.60
CA GLU A 630 13.42 13.45 -34.31
C GLU A 630 13.98 14.35 -33.18
N LEU A 631 15.30 14.57 -33.18
CA LEU A 631 15.97 15.39 -32.16
C LEU A 631 15.55 16.86 -32.24
N ALA A 632 15.38 17.42 -33.44
CA ALA A 632 14.93 18.79 -33.65
C ALA A 632 13.52 19.00 -33.07
N PHE A 633 12.58 18.09 -33.32
CA PHE A 633 11.21 18.17 -32.77
C PHE A 633 11.17 17.95 -31.25
N ARG A 634 11.99 17.03 -30.72
CA ARG A 634 12.14 16.83 -29.28
C ARG A 634 12.67 18.10 -28.59
N THR A 635 13.77 18.68 -29.10
CA THR A 635 14.34 19.94 -28.55
C THR A 635 13.39 21.13 -28.73
N ALA A 636 12.72 21.24 -29.87
CA ALA A 636 11.72 22.29 -30.10
C ALA A 636 10.57 22.20 -29.11
N THR A 637 10.11 20.99 -28.79
CA THR A 637 9.02 20.78 -27.82
C THR A 637 9.43 21.18 -26.41
N ILE A 638 10.65 20.82 -25.97
CA ILE A 638 11.17 21.24 -24.66
C ILE A 638 11.25 22.78 -24.56
N ALA A 639 11.70 23.44 -25.62
CA ALA A 639 11.80 24.90 -25.63
C ALA A 639 10.43 25.59 -25.74
N ALA A 640 9.51 25.02 -26.53
CA ALA A 640 8.11 25.46 -26.63
C ALA A 640 7.40 25.37 -25.27
N PHE A 641 7.59 24.25 -24.57
CA PHE A 641 7.11 24.04 -23.21
C PHE A 641 7.64 25.12 -22.27
N LYS A 642 8.97 25.35 -22.24
CA LYS A 642 9.55 26.43 -21.41
C LYS A 642 8.95 27.82 -21.72
N GLN A 643 8.76 28.14 -22.99
CA GLN A 643 8.22 29.43 -23.42
C GLN A 643 6.78 29.62 -22.96
N GLY A 644 5.91 28.64 -23.16
CA GLY A 644 4.52 28.76 -22.73
C GLY A 644 4.37 28.61 -21.22
N PHE A 645 5.17 27.77 -20.56
CA PHE A 645 5.10 27.55 -19.11
C PHE A 645 5.38 28.85 -18.35
N MET A 646 6.39 29.62 -18.78
CA MET A 646 6.70 30.93 -18.21
C MET A 646 5.61 31.99 -18.45
N LYS A 647 4.79 31.83 -19.50
CA LYS A 647 3.64 32.71 -19.77
C LYS A 647 2.36 32.29 -19.03
N ALA A 648 2.32 31.08 -18.49
CA ALA A 648 1.15 30.45 -17.89
C ALA A 648 0.97 30.75 -16.38
N ASN A 649 1.65 31.80 -15.89
CA ASN A 649 1.76 32.14 -14.47
C ASN A 649 2.11 30.92 -13.60
N PRO A 650 3.34 30.40 -13.75
CA PRO A 650 3.74 29.16 -13.09
C PRO A 650 3.89 29.36 -11.58
N VAL A 651 3.54 28.32 -10.82
CA VAL A 651 3.56 28.31 -9.35
C VAL A 651 4.32 27.10 -8.83
N ILE A 652 4.91 27.26 -7.64
CA ILE A 652 5.51 26.15 -6.91
C ILE A 652 4.47 25.54 -5.99
N LEU A 653 4.34 24.23 -6.03
CA LEU A 653 3.50 23.44 -5.15
C LEU A 653 4.34 22.77 -4.07
N GLU A 654 3.85 22.80 -2.85
CA GLU A 654 4.38 22.06 -1.71
C GLU A 654 3.46 20.91 -1.30
N PRO A 655 4.00 19.81 -0.75
CA PRO A 655 3.19 18.72 -0.25
C PRO A 655 2.51 19.10 1.07
N ILE A 656 1.20 18.94 1.12
CA ILE A 656 0.37 19.11 2.32
C ILE A 656 0.12 17.74 2.96
N MET A 657 0.28 17.71 4.27
CA MET A 657 0.08 16.55 5.11
C MET A 657 -1.20 16.73 5.93
N ASN A 658 -2.02 15.69 6.00
CA ASN A 658 -2.97 15.52 7.10
C ASN A 658 -2.18 15.12 8.34
N VAL A 659 -2.50 15.73 9.47
CA VAL A 659 -1.89 15.49 10.76
C VAL A 659 -2.97 15.15 11.76
N ASP A 660 -2.88 13.97 12.35
CA ASP A 660 -3.67 13.64 13.54
C ASP A 660 -2.75 13.68 14.75
N VAL A 661 -3.04 14.57 15.70
CA VAL A 661 -2.32 14.65 16.97
C VAL A 661 -3.24 14.15 18.07
N THR A 662 -2.79 13.16 18.84
CA THR A 662 -3.49 12.66 20.03
C THR A 662 -2.66 12.95 21.27
N ALA A 663 -3.29 13.57 22.27
CA ALA A 663 -2.62 13.88 23.54
C ALA A 663 -3.64 14.02 24.68
N PRO A 664 -3.19 13.96 25.95
CA PRO A 664 -4.06 14.24 27.10
C PRO A 664 -4.65 15.65 27.09
N ASN A 665 -5.89 15.79 27.56
CA ASN A 665 -6.66 17.05 27.59
C ASN A 665 -5.91 18.21 28.27
N GLU A 666 -5.06 17.92 29.26
CA GLU A 666 -4.22 18.91 29.95
C GLU A 666 -3.26 19.69 29.02
N PHE A 667 -2.90 19.12 27.87
CA PHE A 667 -1.94 19.73 26.92
C PHE A 667 -2.59 20.32 25.67
N GLN A 668 -3.93 20.34 25.58
CA GLN A 668 -4.64 20.77 24.37
C GLN A 668 -4.23 22.17 23.90
N GLY A 669 -4.15 23.13 24.81
CA GLY A 669 -3.71 24.49 24.47
C GLY A 669 -2.28 24.56 23.92
N ASN A 670 -1.37 23.75 24.46
CA ASN A 670 0.02 23.70 24.00
C ASN A 670 0.12 23.10 22.59
N VAL A 671 -0.65 22.04 22.32
CA VAL A 671 -0.67 21.37 21.01
C VAL A 671 -1.25 22.29 19.94
N ILE A 672 -2.37 22.98 20.22
CA ILE A 672 -2.93 23.97 19.30
C ILE A 672 -1.92 25.10 19.03
N GLY A 673 -1.22 25.56 20.05
CA GLY A 673 -0.14 26.55 19.90
C GLY A 673 0.98 26.08 18.96
N LEU A 674 1.39 24.81 19.07
CA LEU A 674 2.38 24.21 18.16
C LEU A 674 1.86 24.08 16.73
N LEU A 675 0.62 23.63 16.55
CA LEU A 675 -0.02 23.50 15.23
C LEU A 675 -0.13 24.86 14.53
N ASN A 676 -0.51 25.91 15.26
CA ASN A 676 -0.52 27.27 14.72
C ASN A 676 0.87 27.76 14.34
N LYS A 677 1.91 27.39 15.09
CA LYS A 677 3.30 27.76 14.79
C LYS A 677 3.81 27.13 13.48
N VAL A 678 3.35 25.93 13.15
CA VAL A 678 3.66 25.26 11.87
C VAL A 678 2.67 25.62 10.76
N ALA A 679 1.85 26.65 10.96
CA ALA A 679 0.81 27.11 10.03
C ALA A 679 -0.17 25.99 9.63
N ALA A 680 -0.49 25.09 10.56
CA ALA A 680 -1.49 24.06 10.34
C ALA A 680 -2.90 24.64 10.37
N ILE A 681 -3.76 24.16 9.49
CA ILE A 681 -5.18 24.47 9.43
C ILE A 681 -5.92 23.34 10.15
N ILE A 682 -6.44 23.63 11.35
CA ILE A 682 -7.21 22.67 12.12
C ILE A 682 -8.55 22.44 11.43
N GLN A 683 -8.86 21.18 11.11
CA GLN A 683 -10.11 20.76 10.49
C GLN A 683 -11.12 20.36 11.56
N ASP A 684 -10.69 19.53 12.51
CA ASP A 684 -11.57 18.99 13.55
C ASP A 684 -10.82 18.79 14.87
N THR A 685 -11.57 18.78 15.97
CA THR A 685 -11.06 18.50 17.31
C THR A 685 -12.07 17.61 18.04
N GLU A 686 -11.71 16.34 18.18
CA GLU A 686 -12.49 15.37 18.95
C GLU A 686 -11.96 15.33 20.39
N ASN A 687 -12.78 15.77 21.35
CA ASN A 687 -12.44 15.69 22.78
C ASN A 687 -13.03 14.40 23.37
N GLY A 688 -12.17 13.48 23.80
CA GLY A 688 -12.53 12.37 24.67
C GLY A 688 -12.51 12.78 26.14
N GLN A 689 -12.82 11.84 27.04
CA GLN A 689 -12.86 12.10 28.49
C GLN A 689 -11.47 12.52 29.05
N ASP A 690 -10.40 11.83 28.66
CA ASP A 690 -9.03 12.08 29.16
C ASP A 690 -8.04 12.55 28.07
N GLU A 691 -8.30 12.19 26.81
CA GLU A 691 -7.47 12.52 25.66
C GLU A 691 -8.30 13.21 24.58
N PHE A 692 -7.64 14.03 23.77
CA PHE A 692 -8.23 14.63 22.58
C PHE A 692 -7.43 14.24 21.34
N THR A 693 -8.10 14.26 20.20
CA THR A 693 -7.49 14.11 18.88
C THR A 693 -7.79 15.35 18.05
N ILE A 694 -6.75 16.02 17.54
CA ILE A 694 -6.86 17.11 16.58
C ILE A 694 -6.47 16.60 15.20
N THR A 695 -7.36 16.79 14.22
CA THR A 695 -7.06 16.60 12.81
C THR A 695 -6.80 17.95 12.16
N ALA A 696 -5.64 18.10 11.53
CA ALA A 696 -5.21 19.34 10.90
C ALA A 696 -4.48 19.09 9.56
N GLU A 697 -4.34 20.13 8.75
CA GLU A 697 -3.60 20.11 7.49
C GLU A 697 -2.40 21.03 7.59
N CYS A 698 -1.19 20.57 7.26
CA CYS A 698 0.01 21.40 7.32
C CYS A 698 0.98 21.14 6.18
N PRO A 699 1.80 22.13 5.78
CA PRO A 699 2.90 21.89 4.86
C PRO A 699 3.99 20.98 5.47
N LEU A 700 4.46 19.98 4.70
CA LEU A 700 5.52 19.07 5.17
C LEU A 700 6.80 19.81 5.58
N ASN A 701 7.12 20.92 4.90
CA ASN A 701 8.32 21.72 5.20
C ASN A 701 8.33 22.29 6.63
N GLN A 702 7.16 22.52 7.22
CA GLN A 702 7.05 23.05 8.59
C GLN A 702 7.06 21.93 9.65
N MET A 703 7.00 20.66 9.24
CA MET A 703 6.91 19.51 10.16
C MET A 703 8.25 18.93 10.59
N PHE A 704 9.36 19.40 10.02
CA PHE A 704 10.70 18.96 10.45
C PHE A 704 10.94 19.33 11.91
N GLY A 705 11.26 18.32 12.74
CA GLY A 705 11.44 18.49 14.18
C GLY A 705 10.14 18.72 14.97
N PHE A 706 8.97 18.57 14.35
CA PHE A 706 7.68 18.66 15.05
C PHE A 706 7.55 17.61 16.15
N ALA A 707 8.02 16.37 15.90
CA ALA A 707 8.01 15.29 16.88
C ALA A 707 8.67 15.66 18.21
N THR A 708 9.85 16.27 18.15
CA THR A 708 10.60 16.72 19.34
C THR A 708 9.86 17.81 20.08
N SER A 709 9.28 18.76 19.33
CA SER A 709 8.52 19.88 19.89
C SER A 709 7.23 19.40 20.57
N LEU A 710 6.50 18.48 19.93
CA LEU A 710 5.28 17.88 20.45
C LEU A 710 5.55 17.11 21.74
N ARG A 711 6.59 16.26 21.76
CA ARG A 711 6.98 15.53 22.97
C ARG A 711 7.37 16.47 24.10
N ALA A 712 8.12 17.54 23.83
CA ALA A 712 8.45 18.52 24.86
C ALA A 712 7.20 19.21 25.42
N ALA A 713 6.23 19.57 24.58
CA ALA A 713 5.01 20.27 24.96
C ALA A 713 3.98 19.39 25.70
N THR A 714 4.06 18.07 25.52
CA THR A 714 3.13 17.07 26.08
C THR A 714 3.78 16.16 27.12
N GLN A 715 4.99 16.52 27.60
CA GLN A 715 5.79 15.69 28.52
C GLN A 715 6.01 14.25 28.00
N GLY A 716 6.10 14.10 26.68
CA GLY A 716 6.30 12.82 25.99
C GLY A 716 5.04 11.98 25.80
N LYS A 717 3.86 12.47 26.21
CA LYS A 717 2.59 11.74 26.10
C LYS A 717 1.86 11.96 24.78
N GLY A 718 2.23 12.97 24.00
CA GLY A 718 1.60 13.29 22.72
C GLY A 718 2.18 12.47 21.58
N GLU A 719 1.28 11.95 20.75
CA GLU A 719 1.59 11.20 19.54
C GLU A 719 1.00 11.93 18.33
N PHE A 720 1.64 11.81 17.18
CA PHE A 720 1.09 12.34 15.94
C PHE A 720 1.35 11.38 14.79
N SER A 721 0.48 11.43 13.80
CA SER A 721 0.66 10.78 12.51
C SER A 721 0.60 11.82 11.40
N LEU A 722 1.34 11.56 10.32
CA LEU A 722 1.35 12.36 9.10
C LEU A 722 0.78 11.51 7.98
N GLU A 723 0.00 12.10 7.08
CA GLU A 723 -0.43 11.47 5.84
C GLU A 723 -0.35 12.44 4.67
N PHE A 724 0.32 12.05 3.58
CA PHE A 724 0.33 12.89 2.38
C PHE A 724 -1.10 13.02 1.84
N LYS A 725 -1.61 14.25 1.78
CA LYS A 725 -2.94 14.55 1.28
C LYS A 725 -2.89 14.87 -0.21
N ASN A 726 -2.22 15.96 -0.56
CA ASN A 726 -2.13 16.50 -1.91
C ASN A 726 -1.00 17.53 -1.99
N TYR A 727 -0.75 18.01 -3.21
CA TYR A 727 0.08 19.19 -3.43
C TYR A 727 -0.81 20.44 -3.45
N ALA A 728 -0.36 21.51 -2.77
CA ALA A 728 -1.01 22.81 -2.76
C ALA A 728 -0.02 23.92 -3.07
N GLN A 729 -0.51 25.10 -3.46
CA GLN A 729 0.34 26.24 -3.80
C GLN A 729 1.11 26.72 -2.56
N ALA A 730 2.44 26.79 -2.68
CA ALA A 730 3.29 27.28 -1.61
C ALA A 730 3.10 28.80 -1.38
N PRO A 731 3.30 29.32 -0.16
CA PRO A 731 3.25 30.75 0.13
C PRO A 731 4.21 31.56 -0.76
N MET A 732 3.77 32.74 -1.20
CA MET A 732 4.53 33.56 -2.16
C MET A 732 5.94 33.92 -1.68
N GLN A 733 6.14 34.07 -0.36
CA GLN A 733 7.46 34.29 0.23
C GLN A 733 8.37 33.07 0.01
N LEU A 734 7.89 31.87 0.32
CA LEU A 734 8.63 30.62 0.12
C LEU A 734 8.94 30.38 -1.37
N GLN A 735 8.00 30.69 -2.26
CA GLN A 735 8.23 30.58 -3.71
C GLN A 735 9.42 31.45 -4.16
N ARG A 736 9.48 32.71 -3.69
CA ARG A 736 10.58 33.63 -4.04
C ARG A 736 11.92 33.15 -3.49
N GLU A 737 11.94 32.61 -2.28
CA GLU A 737 13.15 32.06 -1.65
C GLU A 737 13.69 30.86 -2.44
N LEU A 738 12.82 29.90 -2.81
CA LEU A 738 13.19 28.73 -3.60
C LEU A 738 13.69 29.11 -5.01
N MET A 739 13.03 30.07 -5.67
CA MET A 739 13.48 30.58 -6.97
C MET A 739 14.85 31.26 -6.87
N ALA A 740 15.10 32.04 -5.81
CA ALA A 740 16.37 32.69 -5.59
C ALA A 740 17.49 31.67 -5.31
N GLU A 741 17.22 30.63 -4.53
CA GLU A 741 18.16 29.54 -4.27
C GLU A 741 18.50 28.79 -5.56
N HIS A 742 17.49 28.46 -6.39
CA HIS A 742 17.71 27.81 -7.67
C HIS A 742 18.52 28.68 -8.63
N GLN A 743 18.22 29.98 -8.71
CA GLN A 743 18.97 30.90 -9.56
C GLN A 743 20.42 31.05 -9.10
N LYS A 744 20.66 31.02 -7.78
CA LYS A 744 22.02 31.02 -7.22
C LYS A 744 22.77 29.74 -7.59
N LYS A 745 22.14 28.57 -7.48
CA LYS A 745 22.72 27.29 -7.91
C LYS A 745 23.11 27.32 -9.40
N LEU A 746 22.19 27.74 -10.28
CA LEU A 746 22.45 27.91 -11.71
C LEU A 746 23.61 28.88 -12.01
N GLN A 747 23.75 29.96 -11.24
CA GLN A 747 24.86 30.91 -11.41
C GLN A 747 26.20 30.35 -10.92
N GLU A 748 26.20 29.54 -9.86
CA GLU A 748 27.37 28.83 -9.38
C GLU A 748 27.78 27.71 -10.35
N GLU A 749 26.81 27.05 -10.96
CA GLU A 749 27.00 26.07 -12.05
C GLU A 749 27.62 26.73 -13.29
N ALA A 750 27.08 27.88 -13.76
CA ALA A 750 27.60 28.57 -14.93
C ALA A 750 29.02 29.17 -14.75
N LYS A 751 29.50 29.25 -13.50
CA LYS A 751 30.86 29.70 -13.15
C LYS A 751 31.87 28.56 -13.03
N LYS A 752 31.41 27.31 -12.91
CA LYS A 752 32.25 26.10 -12.93
C LYS A 752 32.41 25.60 -14.36
#